data_AF-A0A444WZ27-F1
#
_entry.id   AF-A0A444WZ27-F1
#
_cell.length_a   1.000
_cell.length_b   1.000
_cell.length_c   1.000
_cell.angle_alpha   90.00
_cell.angle_beta   90.00
_cell.angle_gamma   90.00
#
_symmetry.space_group_name_H-M   'P 1'
#
loop_
_entity.id
_entity.type
_entity.pdbx_description
1 polymer ?
#
loop_
_entity_poly.entity_id
_entity_poly.type
_entity_poly.pdbx_seq_one_letter_code
_entity_poly.pdbx_strand_id
1 'polypeptide(L)'
;MSQRVSDDAMAEVIAETRSDSSSRRHGGGDDAVVTDLPYMHRVGTPPKQPLFQEIKHSLMETFFADKPFHKFKDQSGSRKFVLALQSLFPILEWGRDYNLKKFRGDFVSGLTIASLCIPQDLAYAKLAYLDPWYGLYSSFVAPLVYAFMGTSRDIAIGPVAVVSLLLGSLLSSEISDTKSHDYVRLAFTATFFAGVTQLALGVCRLGFLIDFLSHAAIVGFMAGAAITIAMQQLKGLLGIKNFTTKTDIVSVLHSVWSNVHHGWNWETILIGLSFLIFLLITKYIAKRNKKLFWVSAISPMISVVVSTFFVYITRADKRGVSIVKHIKSGVNPSSANEIFFSGKYLGAGVRVGIVSGMVALTEAVAIGRTFAAMKDYSLDGNKEMVAMGTMNIVGSLTSCYVTTGSFSRSAVNFMAGCQTAVSNIVMSIVVLLTLLVLTPLFKYTPNAVLASIIIAAVVNLVNIEAMVLLWKIDKFDFVACMGAFFGVIFKSVEIGLLIAVAISFAKILLQVTRPRTAVLGKLPGTTVYRNIQQYPKAAQIPGMLIIRIDSAIYFSNSNYIKERILRWLIEEESQRTESELPGIQNLIVEMSPVTDIDTSGIHAFEELYKTLQKREVQLILANPGPVVIEKLHASKLTDLIGEDKIFLTVADAVATFGPKGPLETLFSISDNSSLMRKYKGKSKTRKLCLCLQSIFPILDWGRYYTIRNLRGDFIAGLTTASLCIPQDIAYAKLANLDPHHALYASFVTPLVYAAMGSSRDIAIGPAAVVSLLLGAMLSHDIRDYKSHEYLRLAFTATFFAGVTQLALGVLRLGFLIDFLSDAAIVGFMSGAAIIISLQQLKGLLGIPHFTKKTDVISGIGSVKSAIVHHEWNLETIIIGTSCLIFLLITKYIGKKHKKLFWVAAIAPMTCVIVSTICVYITRADEKGVSTIKHIKGGLNSVSANEIFFRGKYVVRGFRIGAVAGIVALTEAVSIGRTFAAMKHYTLDGNKEMVAMGTMNIVGSLTSCFVATGSFSRSAVNNMAGCETAASNIVLSIVVLLVLTLFTPVFKYTPNAVLSSIIIAATTNLVNINAVIMIWKIDKFDFMACMGAFFGVIFINLEYALIIAVSISFVKILFRVTWPKVVVLGKIPGTSIYRNIEQYPKAFQITAMLILRVDSPIYFTNCNFVKDRYTFFFHL
;
A
#
# COMPACT_ATOMS: atom_id res chain seq x y z
N MET A 1 15.72 27.77 -21.46
CA MET A 1 14.54 27.80 -22.34
C MET A 1 14.36 29.25 -22.74
N SER A 2 14.78 29.59 -23.96
CA SER A 2 14.54 30.87 -24.62
C SER A 2 14.90 30.65 -26.08
N GLN A 3 13.99 30.05 -26.84
CA GLN A 3 13.98 30.27 -28.29
C GLN A 3 13.04 31.45 -28.49
N ARG A 4 13.62 32.64 -28.62
CA ARG A 4 12.93 33.78 -29.23
C ARG A 4 12.61 33.34 -30.66
N VAL A 5 11.32 33.28 -30.98
CA VAL A 5 10.84 33.13 -32.35
C VAL A 5 11.37 34.34 -33.13
N SER A 6 12.01 34.08 -34.27
CA SER A 6 12.54 35.10 -35.17
C SER A 6 11.42 35.97 -35.72
N ASP A 7 11.68 37.28 -35.87
CA ASP A 7 10.71 38.28 -36.34
C ASP A 7 10.12 37.93 -37.73
N ASP A 8 10.81 37.10 -38.51
CA ASP A 8 10.34 36.58 -39.80
C ASP A 8 9.06 35.74 -39.71
N ALA A 9 8.88 34.96 -38.64
CA ALA A 9 7.66 34.16 -38.44
C ALA A 9 6.46 35.03 -38.04
N MET A 10 6.70 36.22 -37.48
CA MET A 10 5.63 37.18 -37.19
C MET A 10 5.21 37.96 -38.45
N ALA A 11 6.15 38.22 -39.35
CA ALA A 11 5.85 38.86 -40.64
C ALA A 11 4.93 38.00 -41.52
N GLU A 12 5.11 36.68 -41.49
CA GLU A 12 4.26 35.73 -42.23
C GLU A 12 2.82 35.69 -41.68
N VAL A 13 2.67 35.76 -40.35
CA VAL A 13 1.34 35.79 -39.67
C VAL A 13 0.60 37.10 -39.93
N ILE A 14 1.31 38.23 -40.03
CA ILE A 14 0.71 39.55 -40.35
C ILE A 14 0.33 39.64 -41.84
N ALA A 15 1.04 38.93 -42.73
CA ALA A 15 0.69 38.86 -44.15
C ALA A 15 -0.62 38.07 -44.38
N GLU A 16 -0.83 36.96 -43.67
CA GLU A 16 -2.08 36.19 -43.74
C GLU A 16 -3.30 36.92 -43.14
N THR A 17 -3.08 37.86 -42.21
CA THR A 17 -4.21 38.64 -41.63
C THR A 17 -4.69 39.80 -42.54
N ARG A 18 -3.94 40.14 -43.59
CA ARG A 18 -4.30 41.26 -44.50
C ARG A 18 -5.12 40.85 -45.73
N SER A 19 -5.23 39.56 -46.07
CA SER A 19 -5.96 39.12 -47.27
C SER A 19 -7.48 38.97 -47.10
N ASP A 20 -8.04 39.01 -45.89
CA ASP A 20 -9.46 38.72 -45.64
C ASP A 20 -10.37 39.95 -45.42
N SER A 21 -10.06 41.07 -46.08
CA SER A 21 -10.98 42.22 -46.07
C SER A 21 -11.06 42.93 -47.42
N SER A 22 -11.84 42.39 -48.36
CA SER A 22 -12.80 43.13 -49.20
C SER A 22 -13.23 42.33 -50.42
N SER A 23 -14.52 41.97 -50.48
CA SER A 23 -15.40 42.25 -51.62
C SER A 23 -16.70 41.44 -51.52
N ARG A 24 -17.80 42.13 -51.23
CA ARG A 24 -19.16 41.70 -51.61
C ARG A 24 -19.46 42.33 -52.97
N ARG A 25 -19.71 41.55 -54.00
CA ARG A 25 -20.59 41.90 -55.13
C ARG A 25 -21.09 40.64 -55.85
N HIS A 26 -22.35 40.69 -56.25
CA HIS A 26 -23.16 39.64 -56.85
C HIS A 26 -22.60 39.03 -58.15
N GLY A 27 -22.89 37.74 -58.35
CA GLY A 27 -22.93 37.04 -59.63
C GLY A 27 -23.35 35.59 -59.38
N GLY A 28 -24.51 35.19 -59.88
CA GLY A 28 -25.04 33.83 -59.74
C GLY A 28 -24.31 32.82 -60.64
N GLY A 29 -24.28 31.57 -60.20
CA GLY A 29 -23.77 30.42 -60.94
C GLY A 29 -23.67 29.22 -60.02
N ASP A 30 -24.36 28.14 -60.38
CA ASP A 30 -24.34 26.85 -59.69
C ASP A 30 -22.91 26.32 -59.55
N ASP A 31 -22.42 26.18 -58.31
CA ASP A 31 -21.26 25.34 -58.01
C ASP A 31 -21.49 24.62 -56.68
N ALA A 32 -21.27 23.31 -56.72
CA ALA A 32 -21.48 22.38 -55.63
C ALA A 32 -20.74 22.84 -54.37
N VAL A 33 -21.49 22.98 -53.27
CA VAL A 33 -20.95 23.20 -51.92
C VAL A 33 -20.11 21.98 -51.54
N VAL A 34 -18.80 22.05 -51.80
CA VAL A 34 -17.81 21.23 -51.11
C VAL A 34 -17.85 21.70 -49.66
N THR A 35 -18.55 20.94 -48.81
CA THR A 35 -18.45 21.12 -47.36
C THR A 35 -17.01 20.85 -46.95
N ASP A 36 -16.24 21.92 -46.68
CA ASP A 36 -14.94 21.84 -46.03
C ASP A 36 -15.11 21.07 -44.70
N LEU A 37 -14.67 19.81 -44.69
CA LEU A 37 -14.52 19.05 -43.45
C LEU A 37 -13.44 19.76 -42.61
N PRO A 38 -13.70 20.10 -41.34
CA PRO A 38 -12.69 20.72 -40.49
C PRO A 38 -11.46 19.82 -40.40
N TYR A 39 -10.27 20.40 -40.63
CA TYR A 39 -8.99 19.70 -40.63
C TYR A 39 -8.82 18.78 -39.41
N MET A 40 -8.78 17.46 -39.65
CA MET A 40 -8.64 16.44 -38.61
C MET A 40 -7.23 16.47 -38.01
N HIS A 41 -7.12 16.93 -36.77
CA HIS A 41 -5.85 16.96 -36.05
C HIS A 41 -5.48 15.54 -35.59
N ARG A 42 -4.42 14.96 -36.17
CA ARG A 42 -3.89 13.66 -35.73
C ARG A 42 -3.18 13.79 -34.39
N VAL A 43 -3.32 12.76 -33.54
CA VAL A 43 -2.56 12.65 -32.29
C VAL A 43 -1.10 12.29 -32.64
N GLY A 44 -0.17 13.18 -32.35
CA GLY A 44 1.26 12.96 -32.60
C GLY A 44 1.88 11.99 -31.60
N THR A 45 2.84 11.17 -32.06
CA THR A 45 3.66 10.33 -31.18
C THR A 45 4.88 11.12 -30.69
N PRO A 46 5.21 11.08 -29.39
CA PRO A 46 6.42 11.73 -28.89
C PRO A 46 7.68 11.02 -29.42
N PRO A 47 8.82 11.74 -29.57
CA PRO A 47 10.07 11.13 -30.01
C PRO A 47 10.58 10.12 -28.97
N LYS A 48 11.01 8.93 -29.43
CA LYS A 48 11.56 7.86 -28.57
C LYS A 48 12.84 8.33 -27.89
N GLN A 49 12.89 8.25 -26.56
CA GLN A 49 14.09 8.52 -25.78
C GLN A 49 14.94 7.24 -25.62
N PRO A 50 16.28 7.33 -25.55
CA PRO A 50 17.13 6.18 -25.25
C PRO A 50 16.96 5.73 -23.79
N LEU A 51 17.05 4.41 -23.57
CA LEU A 51 16.72 3.72 -22.31
C LEU A 51 17.42 4.31 -21.06
N PHE A 52 18.70 4.68 -21.18
CA PHE A 52 19.43 5.27 -20.06
C PHE A 52 18.90 6.66 -19.69
N GLN A 53 18.47 7.46 -20.67
CA GLN A 53 17.89 8.78 -20.42
C GLN A 53 16.51 8.65 -19.78
N GLU A 54 15.71 7.67 -20.18
CA GLU A 54 14.38 7.43 -19.59
C GLU A 54 14.49 6.97 -18.12
N ILE A 55 15.37 6.00 -17.82
CA ILE A 55 15.60 5.56 -16.44
C ILE A 55 16.18 6.69 -15.60
N LYS A 56 17.16 7.43 -16.13
CA LYS A 56 17.75 8.58 -15.44
C LYS A 56 16.69 9.66 -15.21
N HIS A 57 15.85 9.97 -16.19
CA HIS A 57 14.79 10.95 -16.06
C HIS A 57 13.77 10.50 -15.02
N SER A 58 13.33 9.23 -15.05
CA SER A 58 12.39 8.68 -14.07
C SER A 58 12.98 8.70 -12.67
N LEU A 59 14.23 8.27 -12.47
CA LEU A 59 14.89 8.32 -11.15
C LEU A 59 15.11 9.75 -10.67
N MET A 60 15.49 10.67 -11.56
CA MET A 60 15.64 12.10 -11.23
C MET A 60 14.29 12.73 -10.91
N GLU A 61 13.22 12.42 -11.63
CA GLU A 61 11.87 12.88 -11.31
C GLU A 61 11.39 12.29 -9.97
N THR A 62 11.75 11.03 -9.68
CA THR A 62 11.36 10.29 -8.47
C THR A 62 12.07 10.79 -7.20
N PHE A 63 13.41 10.92 -7.23
CA PHE A 63 14.20 11.31 -6.06
C PHE A 63 14.54 12.82 -6.02
N PHE A 64 14.36 13.53 -7.13
CA PHE A 64 14.73 14.94 -7.31
C PHE A 64 13.63 15.76 -8.01
N ALA A 65 12.36 15.52 -7.68
CA ALA A 65 11.19 16.20 -8.26
C ALA A 65 11.29 17.75 -8.25
N ASP A 66 11.87 18.30 -7.17
CA ASP A 66 12.01 19.75 -6.96
C ASP A 66 13.16 20.39 -7.77
N LYS A 67 13.93 19.58 -8.54
CA LYS A 67 15.16 20.01 -9.22
C LYS A 67 16.02 20.89 -8.30
N PRO A 68 16.55 20.36 -7.19
CA PRO A 68 17.24 21.14 -6.15
C PRO A 68 18.42 21.95 -6.68
N PHE A 69 19.05 21.46 -7.75
CA PHE A 69 20.21 22.08 -8.39
C PHE A 69 19.85 23.25 -9.31
N HIS A 70 18.57 23.56 -9.52
CA HIS A 70 18.17 24.70 -10.34
C HIS A 70 18.64 26.03 -9.75
N LYS A 71 18.57 26.20 -8.42
CA LYS A 71 19.11 27.40 -7.74
C LYS A 71 20.62 27.58 -7.94
N PHE A 72 21.33 26.50 -8.27
CA PHE A 72 22.77 26.50 -8.55
C PHE A 72 23.08 26.76 -10.02
N LYS A 73 22.09 26.63 -10.91
CA LYS A 73 22.25 26.85 -12.34
C LYS A 73 22.46 28.35 -12.59
N ASP A 74 23.37 28.68 -13.50
CA ASP A 74 23.70 30.06 -13.91
C ASP A 74 24.26 30.98 -12.80
N GLN A 75 24.77 30.40 -11.70
CA GLN A 75 25.46 31.13 -10.61
C GLN A 75 26.99 30.97 -10.69
N SER A 76 27.73 31.98 -10.19
CA SER A 76 29.20 31.93 -10.07
C SER A 76 29.67 30.82 -9.12
N GLY A 77 30.90 30.31 -9.30
CA GLY A 77 31.45 29.22 -8.48
C GLY A 77 31.38 29.47 -6.98
N SER A 78 31.73 30.69 -6.54
CA SER A 78 31.64 31.11 -5.14
C SER A 78 30.19 31.14 -4.63
N ARG A 79 29.23 31.56 -5.46
CA ARG A 79 27.81 31.59 -5.08
C ARG A 79 27.20 30.19 -5.02
N LYS A 80 27.64 29.26 -5.88
CA LYS A 80 27.28 27.84 -5.78
C LYS A 80 27.76 27.24 -4.45
N PHE A 81 28.98 27.55 -4.03
CA PHE A 81 29.50 27.11 -2.73
C PHE A 81 28.69 27.65 -1.56
N VAL A 82 28.35 28.95 -1.57
CA VAL A 82 27.50 29.56 -0.54
C VAL A 82 26.11 28.92 -0.50
N LEU A 83 25.49 28.67 -1.66
CA LEU A 83 24.19 28.01 -1.75
C LEU A 83 24.26 26.55 -1.25
N ALA A 84 25.36 25.85 -1.49
CA ALA A 84 25.58 24.51 -0.96
C ALA A 84 25.67 24.53 0.57
N LEU A 85 26.43 25.50 1.12
CA LEU A 85 26.50 25.71 2.57
C LEU A 85 25.14 26.05 3.17
N GLN A 86 24.35 26.94 2.55
CA GLN A 86 23.00 27.29 3.01
C GLN A 86 22.03 26.10 2.94
N SER A 87 22.21 25.21 1.96
CA SER A 87 21.41 23.99 1.87
C SER A 87 21.72 22.97 2.96
N LEU A 88 22.99 22.87 3.38
CA LEU A 88 23.44 21.94 4.43
C LEU A 88 23.25 22.52 5.84
N PHE A 89 23.44 23.84 5.98
CA PHE A 89 23.35 24.60 7.21
C PHE A 89 22.31 25.72 7.05
N PRO A 90 21.02 25.45 7.30
CA PRO A 90 19.94 26.44 7.18
C PRO A 90 20.16 27.69 8.04
N ILE A 91 20.97 27.61 9.10
CA ILE A 91 21.38 28.77 9.91
C ILE A 91 21.99 29.92 9.09
N LEU A 92 22.66 29.62 7.99
CA LEU A 92 23.25 30.63 7.11
C LEU A 92 22.21 31.34 6.23
N GLU A 93 21.01 30.79 6.12
CA GLU A 93 19.88 31.39 5.43
C GLU A 93 19.11 32.30 6.40
N TRP A 94 18.58 31.76 7.50
CA TRP A 94 17.76 32.55 8.42
C TRP A 94 18.57 33.49 9.33
N GLY A 95 19.85 33.23 9.55
CA GLY A 95 20.73 34.06 10.39
C GLY A 95 20.92 35.48 9.84
N ARG A 96 20.78 35.68 8.52
CA ARG A 96 20.88 37.01 7.87
C ARG A 96 19.70 37.90 8.20
N ASP A 97 18.51 37.32 8.35
CA ASP A 97 17.26 38.02 8.66
C ASP A 97 16.98 38.01 10.17
N TYR A 98 17.99 37.72 11.00
CA TYR A 98 17.86 37.64 12.44
C TYR A 98 18.00 39.02 13.09
N ASN A 99 17.08 39.36 14.00
CA ASN A 99 17.04 40.68 14.62
C ASN A 99 16.83 40.58 16.14
N LEU A 100 17.06 41.69 16.85
CA LEU A 100 16.92 41.76 18.31
C LEU A 100 15.51 41.40 18.80
N LYS A 101 14.47 41.63 17.99
CA LYS A 101 13.09 41.27 18.32
C LYS A 101 12.91 39.75 18.39
N LYS A 102 13.47 39.00 17.42
CA LYS A 102 13.48 37.52 17.43
C LYS A 102 14.33 37.00 18.59
N PHE A 103 15.50 37.59 18.82
CA PHE A 103 16.38 37.23 19.94
C PHE A 103 15.69 37.32 21.30
N ARG A 104 14.93 38.39 21.55
CA ARG A 104 14.20 38.55 22.81
C ARG A 104 13.19 37.41 23.06
N GLY A 105 12.54 36.93 22.00
CA GLY A 105 11.64 35.78 22.07
C GLY A 105 12.41 34.48 22.29
N ASP A 106 13.39 34.21 21.43
CA ASP A 106 14.18 32.97 21.44
C ASP A 106 14.98 32.78 22.74
N PHE A 107 15.45 33.87 23.35
CA PHE A 107 16.14 33.88 24.63
C PHE A 107 15.21 33.47 25.79
N VAL A 108 14.01 34.08 25.88
CA VAL A 108 13.03 33.75 26.93
C VAL A 108 12.56 32.31 26.78
N SER A 109 12.29 31.87 25.55
CA SER A 109 11.89 30.49 25.29
C SER A 109 13.02 29.50 25.59
N GLY A 110 14.26 29.77 25.18
CA GLY A 110 15.40 28.89 25.47
C GLY A 110 15.68 28.72 26.96
N LEU A 111 15.61 29.82 27.73
CA LEU A 111 15.76 29.80 29.18
C LEU A 111 14.63 29.02 29.86
N THR A 112 13.39 29.22 29.39
CA THR A 112 12.22 28.50 29.88
C THR A 112 12.34 27.00 29.64
N ILE A 113 12.73 26.60 28.43
CA ILE A 113 12.88 25.18 28.09
C ILE A 113 14.02 24.55 28.87
N ALA A 114 15.16 25.23 29.03
CA ALA A 114 16.29 24.73 29.81
C ALA A 114 15.87 24.37 31.25
N SER A 115 15.07 25.23 31.88
CA SER A 115 14.55 24.98 33.24
C SER A 115 13.69 23.73 33.36
N LEU A 116 13.04 23.32 32.27
CA LEU A 116 12.19 22.14 32.19
C LEU A 116 12.97 20.89 31.72
N CYS A 117 13.95 21.05 30.83
CA CYS A 117 14.79 19.97 30.34
C CYS A 117 15.64 19.35 31.44
N ILE A 118 16.35 20.16 32.23
CA ILE A 118 17.28 19.69 33.27
C ILE A 118 16.66 18.57 34.15
N PRO A 119 15.52 18.79 34.84
CA PRO A 119 14.92 17.77 35.69
C PRO A 119 14.34 16.58 34.91
N GLN A 120 13.82 16.80 33.71
CA GLN A 120 13.25 15.72 32.89
C GLN A 120 14.32 14.78 32.34
N ASP A 121 15.43 15.33 31.84
CA ASP A 121 16.51 14.56 31.24
C ASP A 121 17.18 13.63 32.24
N LEU A 122 17.33 14.08 33.49
CA LEU A 122 17.80 13.27 34.61
C LEU A 122 16.88 12.06 34.87
N ALA A 123 15.57 12.23 34.67
CA ALA A 123 14.60 11.15 34.84
C ALA A 123 14.57 10.21 33.64
N TYR A 124 14.72 10.72 32.42
CA TYR A 124 14.72 9.92 31.19
C TYR A 124 15.95 9.04 31.05
N ALA A 125 17.14 9.52 31.44
CA ALA A 125 18.34 8.68 31.46
C ALA A 125 18.16 7.43 32.33
N LYS A 126 17.47 7.55 33.47
CA LYS A 126 17.14 6.40 34.34
C LYS A 126 16.20 5.40 33.69
N LEU A 127 15.32 5.83 32.78
CA LEU A 127 14.45 4.91 32.02
C LEU A 127 15.26 4.05 31.03
N ALA A 128 16.39 4.57 30.55
CA ALA A 128 17.35 3.84 29.74
C ALA A 128 18.36 3.04 30.58
N TYR A 129 18.17 2.95 31.90
CA TYR A 129 19.11 2.39 32.87
C TYR A 129 20.53 3.01 32.81
N LEU A 130 20.63 4.25 32.33
CA LEU A 130 21.87 5.03 32.32
C LEU A 130 21.93 5.95 33.53
N ASP A 131 23.14 6.38 33.87
CA ASP A 131 23.32 7.39 34.90
C ASP A 131 22.67 8.74 34.52
N PRO A 132 22.13 9.49 35.49
CA PRO A 132 21.31 10.68 35.21
C PRO A 132 22.01 11.75 34.37
N TRP A 133 23.32 11.94 34.53
CA TRP A 133 24.06 12.99 33.82
C TRP A 133 24.15 12.76 32.31
N TYR A 134 24.03 11.52 31.82
CA TYR A 134 23.95 11.26 30.38
C TYR A 134 22.74 11.93 29.73
N GLY A 135 21.66 12.15 30.50
CA GLY A 135 20.52 12.95 30.04
C GLY A 135 20.88 14.43 29.81
N LEU A 136 21.65 15.02 30.72
CA LEU A 136 22.08 16.42 30.60
C LEU A 136 23.10 16.62 29.48
N TYR A 137 24.00 15.65 29.27
CA TYR A 137 24.94 15.67 28.13
C TYR A 137 24.20 15.67 26.79
N SER A 138 23.21 14.78 26.66
CA SER A 138 22.34 14.71 25.50
C SER A 138 21.58 16.02 25.22
N SER A 139 21.20 16.77 26.25
CA SER A 139 20.52 18.08 26.12
C SER A 139 21.45 19.27 25.94
N PHE A 140 22.77 19.05 25.91
CA PHE A 140 23.75 20.07 25.55
C PHE A 140 24.14 19.95 24.07
N VAL A 141 24.69 18.80 23.66
CA VAL A 141 25.31 18.65 22.33
C VAL A 141 24.28 18.54 21.21
N ALA A 142 23.28 17.67 21.35
CA ALA A 142 22.35 17.40 20.27
C ALA A 142 21.52 18.62 19.83
N PRO A 143 20.96 19.44 20.75
CA PRO A 143 20.20 20.65 20.36
C PRO A 143 21.07 21.70 19.69
N LEU A 144 22.36 21.79 20.08
CA LEU A 144 23.32 22.67 19.43
C LEU A 144 23.51 22.25 17.98
N VAL A 145 23.86 20.98 17.72
CA VAL A 145 24.04 20.44 16.36
C VAL A 145 22.76 20.61 15.53
N TYR A 146 21.59 20.31 16.11
CA TYR A 146 20.32 20.48 15.45
C TYR A 146 20.06 21.94 15.05
N ALA A 147 20.39 22.93 15.89
CA ALA A 147 20.16 24.34 15.56
C ALA A 147 20.93 24.83 14.31
N PHE A 148 22.06 24.20 13.97
CA PHE A 148 22.82 24.53 12.76
C PHE A 148 22.23 23.90 11.48
N MET A 149 21.61 22.73 11.59
CA MET A 149 21.24 21.89 10.44
C MET A 149 19.72 21.71 10.25
N GLY A 150 18.94 21.87 11.30
CA GLY A 150 17.50 21.68 11.32
C GLY A 150 16.72 22.82 10.65
N THR A 151 15.52 22.50 10.18
CA THR A 151 14.59 23.45 9.54
C THR A 151 13.43 23.84 10.43
N SER A 152 13.07 23.00 11.40
CA SER A 152 12.02 23.32 12.37
C SER A 152 12.46 24.45 13.30
N ARG A 153 11.57 25.43 13.50
CA ARG A 153 11.80 26.60 14.36
C ARG A 153 11.39 26.34 15.81
N ASP A 154 10.46 25.41 16.01
CA ASP A 154 9.75 25.22 17.28
C ASP A 154 10.19 23.97 18.04
N ILE A 155 10.82 23.01 17.36
CA ILE A 155 11.17 21.75 17.98
C ILE A 155 12.26 21.94 19.03
N ALA A 156 12.03 21.41 20.22
CA ALA A 156 13.00 21.36 21.30
C ALA A 156 13.61 19.96 21.37
N ILE A 157 14.93 19.88 21.20
CA ILE A 157 15.68 18.62 21.12
C ILE A 157 16.14 18.16 22.50
N GLY A 158 16.17 16.85 22.72
CA GLY A 158 16.81 16.22 23.86
C GLY A 158 16.37 14.76 24.02
N PRO A 159 16.73 14.11 25.13
CA PRO A 159 16.17 12.81 25.47
C PRO A 159 14.66 12.83 25.67
N VAL A 160 14.00 11.73 25.30
CA VAL A 160 12.56 11.56 25.47
C VAL A 160 12.25 10.21 26.13
N ALA A 161 11.18 10.16 26.92
CA ALA A 161 10.77 8.99 27.71
C ALA A 161 10.61 7.71 26.89
N VAL A 162 9.91 7.79 25.75
CA VAL A 162 9.59 6.63 24.90
C VAL A 162 10.87 6.00 24.36
N VAL A 163 11.72 6.81 23.73
CA VAL A 163 12.99 6.34 23.16
C VAL A 163 13.94 5.84 24.26
N SER A 164 13.95 6.49 25.43
CA SER A 164 14.79 6.05 26.57
C SER A 164 14.35 4.69 27.10
N LEU A 165 13.05 4.46 27.28
CA LEU A 165 12.50 3.19 27.75
C LEU A 165 12.70 2.07 26.71
N LEU A 166 12.48 2.38 25.43
CA LEU A 166 12.71 1.45 24.33
C LEU A 166 14.18 1.04 24.29
N LEU A 167 15.09 2.01 24.29
CA LEU A 167 16.54 1.77 24.31
C LEU A 167 16.93 0.93 25.52
N GLY A 168 16.49 1.29 26.73
CA GLY A 168 16.75 0.53 27.95
C GLY A 168 16.29 -0.93 27.85
N SER A 169 15.06 -1.17 27.37
CA SER A 169 14.51 -2.52 27.23
C SER A 169 15.26 -3.38 26.21
N LEU A 170 15.68 -2.79 25.09
CA LEU A 170 16.42 -3.49 24.04
C LEU A 170 17.86 -3.76 24.46
N LEU A 171 18.52 -2.80 25.09
CA LEU A 171 19.88 -2.97 25.63
C LEU A 171 19.90 -4.03 26.74
N SER A 172 18.93 -4.00 27.67
CA SER A 172 18.84 -4.97 28.76
C SER A 172 18.51 -6.39 28.30
N SER A 173 17.95 -6.55 27.09
CA SER A 173 17.75 -7.88 26.49
C SER A 173 19.04 -8.51 25.97
N GLU A 174 20.07 -7.70 25.70
CA GLU A 174 21.38 -8.12 25.20
C GLU A 174 22.42 -8.20 26.33
N ILE A 175 22.39 -7.26 27.27
CA ILE A 175 23.27 -7.18 28.44
C ILE A 175 22.43 -7.00 29.70
N SER A 176 22.37 -8.04 30.54
CA SER A 176 21.57 -8.03 31.78
C SER A 176 22.14 -7.11 32.86
N ASP A 177 23.46 -6.94 32.93
CA ASP A 177 24.10 -6.03 33.87
C ASP A 177 24.09 -4.58 33.35
N THR A 178 23.04 -3.86 33.75
CA THR A 178 22.84 -2.43 33.42
C THR A 178 23.92 -1.49 33.95
N LYS A 179 24.72 -1.89 34.93
CA LYS A 179 25.81 -1.06 35.48
C LYS A 179 27.16 -1.34 34.82
N SER A 180 27.24 -2.33 33.95
CA SER A 180 28.47 -2.68 33.25
C SER A 180 28.90 -1.57 32.29
N HIS A 181 30.22 -1.44 32.12
CA HIS A 181 30.78 -0.50 31.14
C HIS A 181 30.32 -0.85 29.71
N ASP A 182 30.21 -2.14 29.39
CA ASP A 182 29.74 -2.62 28.09
C ASP A 182 28.29 -2.25 27.79
N TYR A 183 27.42 -2.12 28.81
CA TYR A 183 26.05 -1.62 28.62
C TYR A 183 26.03 -0.19 28.10
N VAL A 184 26.85 0.68 28.70
CA VAL A 184 26.99 2.09 28.29
C VAL A 184 27.58 2.19 26.89
N ARG A 185 28.61 1.39 26.59
CA ARG A 185 29.20 1.28 25.24
C ARG A 185 28.18 0.84 24.19
N LEU A 186 27.34 -0.13 24.52
CA LEU A 186 26.26 -0.58 23.64
C LEU A 186 25.22 0.53 23.42
N ALA A 187 24.91 1.34 24.43
CA ALA A 187 24.02 2.50 24.30
C ALA A 187 24.57 3.55 23.32
N PHE A 188 25.88 3.87 23.40
CA PHE A 188 26.53 4.78 22.44
C PHE A 188 26.59 4.18 21.04
N THR A 189 26.88 2.89 20.92
CA THR A 189 26.89 2.18 19.63
C THR A 189 25.52 2.19 18.98
N ALA A 190 24.46 1.90 19.74
CA ALA A 190 23.09 1.99 19.24
C ALA A 190 22.74 3.43 18.83
N THR A 191 23.21 4.44 19.57
CA THR A 191 22.98 5.85 19.24
C THR A 191 23.69 6.27 17.94
N PHE A 192 24.92 5.80 17.73
CA PHE A 192 25.66 6.02 16.49
C PHE A 192 24.91 5.43 15.30
N PHE A 193 24.49 4.17 15.37
CA PHE A 193 23.76 3.53 14.26
C PHE A 193 22.33 4.07 14.08
N ALA A 194 21.70 4.57 15.14
CA ALA A 194 20.46 5.34 15.02
C ALA A 194 20.68 6.59 14.16
N GLY A 195 21.75 7.34 14.43
CA GLY A 195 22.13 8.52 13.66
C GLY A 195 22.54 8.20 12.22
N VAL A 196 23.31 7.14 11.98
CA VAL A 196 23.65 6.66 10.63
C VAL A 196 22.40 6.29 9.84
N THR A 197 21.45 5.60 10.47
CA THR A 197 20.19 5.23 9.82
C THR A 197 19.39 6.46 9.42
N GLN A 198 19.23 7.44 10.33
CA GLN A 198 18.52 8.69 10.08
C GLN A 198 19.19 9.52 8.96
N LEU A 199 20.53 9.63 9.00
CA LEU A 199 21.32 10.31 7.98
C LEU A 199 21.15 9.64 6.62
N ALA A 200 21.22 8.30 6.56
CA ALA A 200 21.03 7.54 5.33
C ALA A 200 19.65 7.77 4.72
N LEU A 201 18.58 7.80 5.53
CA LEU A 201 17.23 8.10 5.05
C LEU A 201 17.12 9.52 4.45
N GLY A 202 17.77 10.51 5.08
CA GLY A 202 17.81 11.89 4.60
C GLY A 202 18.63 12.06 3.31
N VAL A 203 19.79 11.39 3.21
CA VAL A 203 20.65 11.40 2.01
C VAL A 203 19.98 10.67 0.85
N CYS A 204 19.28 9.57 1.11
CA CYS A 204 18.43 8.86 0.14
C CYS A 204 17.14 9.63 -0.21
N ARG A 205 16.92 10.82 0.38
CA ARG A 205 15.80 11.72 0.12
C ARG A 205 14.42 11.12 0.39
N LEU A 206 14.31 10.31 1.44
CA LEU A 206 13.05 9.70 1.84
C LEU A 206 12.16 10.64 2.68
N GLY A 207 12.48 11.94 2.73
CA GLY A 207 11.73 12.96 3.45
C GLY A 207 10.30 13.20 2.95
N PHE A 208 9.95 12.74 1.75
CA PHE A 208 8.56 12.75 1.28
C PHE A 208 7.63 11.90 2.17
N LEU A 209 8.18 10.94 2.93
CA LEU A 209 7.40 10.13 3.86
C LEU A 209 6.68 10.99 4.92
N ILE A 210 7.20 12.19 5.17
CA ILE A 210 6.63 13.14 6.11
C ILE A 210 5.31 13.75 5.57
N ASP A 211 5.18 13.90 4.25
CA ASP A 211 3.97 14.48 3.62
C ASP A 211 2.76 13.53 3.70
N PHE A 212 2.95 12.28 4.15
CA PHE A 212 1.82 11.38 4.44
C PHE A 212 1.12 11.66 5.77
N LEU A 213 1.61 12.60 6.58
CA LEU A 213 0.91 13.09 7.77
C LEU A 213 -0.13 14.14 7.36
N SER A 214 -1.37 13.69 7.13
CA SER A 214 -2.47 14.59 6.79
C SER A 214 -2.74 15.60 7.92
N HIS A 215 -3.18 16.80 7.57
CA HIS A 215 -3.53 17.82 8.56
C HIS A 215 -4.59 17.31 9.57
N ALA A 216 -5.53 16.50 9.10
CA ALA A 216 -6.54 15.87 9.95
C ALA A 216 -5.94 14.90 10.98
N ALA A 217 -4.96 14.08 10.57
CA ALA A 217 -4.21 13.21 11.47
C ALA A 217 -3.47 14.02 12.54
N ILE A 218 -2.83 15.13 12.15
CA ILE A 218 -2.09 16.02 13.07
C ILE A 218 -3.03 16.63 14.12
N VAL A 219 -4.21 17.13 13.72
CA VAL A 219 -5.19 17.71 14.66
C VAL A 219 -5.65 16.68 15.71
N GLY A 220 -5.97 15.46 15.28
CA GLY A 220 -6.40 14.39 16.20
C GLY A 220 -5.28 13.90 17.10
N PHE A 221 -4.08 13.75 16.54
CA PHE A 221 -2.85 13.40 17.25
C PHE A 221 -2.51 14.42 18.33
N MET A 222 -2.54 15.72 18.02
CA MET A 222 -2.31 16.80 18.99
C MET A 222 -3.29 16.74 20.16
N ALA A 223 -4.58 16.57 19.86
CA ALA A 223 -5.60 16.52 20.90
C ALA A 223 -5.41 15.30 21.82
N GLY A 224 -5.14 14.13 21.25
CA GLY A 224 -4.85 12.92 22.02
C GLY A 224 -3.57 13.05 22.84
N ALA A 225 -2.48 13.52 22.24
CA ALA A 225 -1.19 13.70 22.91
C ALA A 225 -1.29 14.73 24.05
N ALA A 226 -2.00 15.83 23.85
CA ALA A 226 -2.21 16.84 24.88
C ALA A 226 -2.92 16.26 26.12
N ILE A 227 -3.98 15.48 25.92
CA ILE A 227 -4.72 14.83 27.01
C ILE A 227 -3.83 13.78 27.70
N THR A 228 -3.19 12.90 26.95
CA THR A 228 -2.31 11.86 27.52
C THR A 228 -1.15 12.48 28.32
N ILE A 229 -0.52 13.54 27.81
CA ILE A 229 0.55 14.25 28.52
C ILE A 229 0.01 14.90 29.80
N ALA A 230 -1.13 15.60 29.73
CA ALA A 230 -1.75 16.21 30.91
C ALA A 230 -2.06 15.17 32.00
N MET A 231 -2.57 13.98 31.61
CA MET A 231 -2.82 12.87 32.53
C MET A 231 -1.52 12.31 33.14
N GLN A 232 -0.44 12.18 32.37
CA GLN A 232 0.86 11.75 32.91
C GLN A 232 1.45 12.76 33.91
N GLN A 233 1.18 14.04 33.73
CA GLN A 233 1.63 15.08 34.68
C GLN A 233 0.89 15.04 36.01
N LEU A 234 -0.24 14.32 36.13
CA LEU A 234 -0.91 14.11 37.42
C LEU A 234 0.01 13.43 38.44
N LYS A 235 1.00 12.65 38.01
CA LYS A 235 2.06 12.11 38.89
C LYS A 235 2.76 13.22 39.67
N GLY A 236 3.23 14.25 38.95
CA GLY A 236 3.95 15.37 39.53
C GLY A 236 3.04 16.35 40.27
N LEU A 237 1.82 16.55 39.77
CA LEU A 237 0.82 17.43 40.38
C LEU A 237 0.30 16.89 41.72
N LEU A 238 0.05 15.58 41.81
CA LEU A 238 -0.49 14.91 43.01
C LEU A 238 0.60 14.41 43.97
N GLY A 239 1.85 14.37 43.54
CA GLY A 239 2.98 13.88 44.34
C GLY A 239 3.06 12.36 44.50
N ILE A 240 2.49 11.60 43.56
CA ILE A 240 2.41 10.13 43.63
C ILE A 240 3.79 9.50 43.36
N LYS A 241 4.26 8.68 44.30
CA LYS A 241 5.56 7.96 44.19
C LYS A 241 5.49 6.77 43.22
N ASN A 242 4.48 5.90 43.39
CA ASN A 242 4.28 4.72 42.57
C ASN A 242 3.25 5.01 41.48
N PHE A 243 3.75 5.33 40.28
CA PHE A 243 2.92 5.66 39.12
C PHE A 243 3.22 4.70 37.99
N THR A 244 2.19 4.34 37.23
CA THR A 244 2.33 3.43 36.08
C THR A 244 3.37 3.91 35.06
N THR A 245 4.09 2.98 34.44
CA THR A 245 4.98 3.24 33.29
C THR A 245 4.22 3.23 31.97
N LYS A 246 2.99 2.72 31.95
CA LYS A 246 2.14 2.70 30.76
C LYS A 246 1.50 4.07 30.52
N THR A 247 1.32 4.41 29.25
CA THR A 247 0.84 5.73 28.82
C THR A 247 -0.67 5.77 28.56
N ASP A 248 -1.36 4.63 28.53
CA ASP A 248 -2.79 4.55 28.26
C ASP A 248 -3.62 5.15 29.40
N ILE A 249 -4.72 5.81 29.03
CA ILE A 249 -5.58 6.52 29.99
C ILE A 249 -6.15 5.61 31.08
N VAL A 250 -6.43 4.34 30.75
CA VAL A 250 -7.02 3.38 31.69
C VAL A 250 -6.02 3.05 32.79
N SER A 251 -4.79 2.72 32.43
CA SER A 251 -3.72 2.46 33.39
C SER A 251 -3.38 3.68 34.23
N VAL A 252 -3.38 4.88 33.62
CA VAL A 252 -3.12 6.13 34.34
C VAL A 252 -4.22 6.44 35.35
N LEU A 253 -5.49 6.40 34.95
CA LEU A 253 -6.63 6.66 35.85
C LEU A 253 -6.70 5.62 36.97
N HIS A 254 -6.46 4.34 36.66
CA HIS A 254 -6.37 3.29 37.68
C HIS A 254 -5.25 3.60 38.69
N SER A 255 -4.06 4.01 38.21
CA SER A 255 -2.94 4.38 39.08
C SER A 255 -3.21 5.63 39.91
N VAL A 256 -3.97 6.60 39.42
CA VAL A 256 -4.36 7.79 40.17
C VAL A 256 -5.37 7.41 41.26
N TRP A 257 -6.41 6.66 40.89
CA TRP A 257 -7.50 6.24 41.78
C TRP A 257 -7.03 5.30 42.89
N SER A 258 -6.15 4.34 42.56
CA SER A 258 -5.60 3.40 43.55
C SER A 258 -4.75 4.08 44.63
N ASN A 259 -4.20 5.27 44.34
CA ASN A 259 -3.34 6.02 45.25
C ASN A 259 -4.06 7.14 46.01
N VAL A 260 -5.37 7.34 45.83
CA VAL A 260 -6.13 8.47 46.42
C VAL A 260 -6.04 8.49 47.95
N HIS A 261 -6.10 7.33 48.61
CA HIS A 261 -6.22 7.29 50.08
C HIS A 261 -4.89 7.36 50.83
N HIS A 262 -3.76 6.99 50.20
CA HIS A 262 -2.45 6.87 50.90
C HIS A 262 -1.25 7.45 50.12
N GLY A 263 -1.43 7.87 48.85
CA GLY A 263 -0.33 8.24 47.96
C GLY A 263 -0.25 9.71 47.56
N TRP A 264 -1.25 10.53 47.91
CA TRP A 264 -1.32 11.95 47.54
C TRP A 264 -0.63 12.84 48.57
N ASN A 265 0.16 13.82 48.10
CA ASN A 265 0.78 14.81 48.96
C ASN A 265 0.09 16.17 48.78
N TRP A 266 -0.64 16.62 49.82
CA TRP A 266 -1.39 17.87 49.78
C TRP A 266 -0.51 19.11 49.58
N GLU A 267 0.72 19.14 50.11
CA GLU A 267 1.66 20.26 49.91
C GLU A 267 2.07 20.34 48.43
N THR A 268 2.28 19.18 47.80
CA THR A 268 2.62 19.08 46.37
C THR A 268 1.43 19.53 45.50
N ILE A 269 0.21 19.13 45.87
CA ILE A 269 -1.03 19.54 45.20
C ILE A 269 -1.24 21.05 45.31
N LEU A 270 -1.04 21.62 46.50
CA LEU A 270 -1.22 23.05 46.73
C LEU A 270 -0.25 23.87 45.88
N ILE A 271 1.04 23.50 45.87
CA ILE A 271 2.06 24.15 45.04
C ILE A 271 1.69 24.01 43.57
N GLY A 272 1.42 22.79 43.10
CA GLY A 272 1.07 22.53 41.71
C GLY A 272 -0.16 23.31 41.25
N LEU A 273 -1.27 23.20 41.97
CA LEU A 273 -2.53 23.85 41.58
C LEU A 273 -2.42 25.38 41.63
N SER A 274 -1.71 25.95 42.62
CA SER A 274 -1.48 27.40 42.70
C SER A 274 -0.72 27.93 41.48
N PHE A 275 0.40 27.29 41.11
CA PHE A 275 1.16 27.69 39.92
C PHE A 275 0.42 27.38 38.61
N LEU A 276 -0.37 26.30 38.55
CA LEU A 276 -1.22 26.02 37.39
C LEU A 276 -2.28 27.11 37.18
N ILE A 277 -2.97 27.52 38.24
CA ILE A 277 -3.95 28.63 38.19
C ILE A 277 -3.26 29.92 37.76
N PHE A 278 -2.10 30.25 38.33
CA PHE A 278 -1.30 31.40 37.93
C PHE A 278 -0.98 31.38 36.43
N LEU A 279 -0.49 30.26 35.90
CA LEU A 279 -0.16 30.10 34.48
C LEU A 279 -1.37 30.19 33.56
N LEU A 280 -2.54 29.68 33.98
CA LEU A 280 -3.77 29.79 33.20
C LEU A 280 -4.32 31.23 33.19
N ILE A 281 -4.20 31.95 34.30
CA ILE A 281 -4.60 33.36 34.41
C ILE A 281 -3.73 34.26 33.53
N THR A 282 -2.39 34.15 33.63
CA THR A 282 -1.46 34.96 32.80
C THR A 282 -1.73 34.77 31.31
N LYS A 283 -2.08 33.55 30.94
CA LYS A 283 -2.43 33.15 29.58
C LYS A 283 -3.80 33.67 29.13
N TYR A 284 -4.82 33.61 29.99
CA TYR A 284 -6.13 34.20 29.70
C TYR A 284 -6.01 35.71 29.45
N ILE A 285 -5.20 36.41 30.25
CA ILE A 285 -4.89 37.83 30.09
C ILE A 285 -4.21 38.09 28.74
N ALA A 286 -3.20 37.29 28.37
CA ALA A 286 -2.50 37.41 27.10
C ALA A 286 -3.42 37.18 25.87
N LYS A 287 -4.40 36.26 25.97
CA LYS A 287 -5.38 36.01 24.90
C LYS A 287 -6.32 37.21 24.71
N ARG A 288 -6.74 37.86 25.80
CA ARG A 288 -7.63 39.03 25.75
C ARG A 288 -6.90 40.31 25.33
N ASN A 289 -5.65 40.49 25.74
CA ASN A 289 -4.84 41.65 25.38
C ASN A 289 -3.46 41.23 24.83
N LYS A 290 -3.30 41.31 23.51
CA LYS A 290 -2.05 40.95 22.81
C LYS A 290 -0.84 41.77 23.26
N LYS A 291 -1.03 42.98 23.83
CA LYS A 291 0.08 43.78 24.38
C LYS A 291 0.71 43.14 25.63
N LEU A 292 -0.04 42.33 26.36
CA LEU A 292 0.40 41.61 27.57
C LEU A 292 0.92 40.20 27.28
N PHE A 293 1.15 39.84 26.00
CA PHE A 293 1.69 38.53 25.62
C PHE A 293 3.00 38.19 26.36
N TRP A 294 3.84 39.20 26.62
CA TRP A 294 5.09 39.04 27.37
C TRP A 294 4.91 38.42 28.77
N VAL A 295 3.77 38.67 29.42
CA VAL A 295 3.46 38.11 30.74
C VAL A 295 3.30 36.59 30.68
N SER A 296 2.60 36.09 29.64
CA SER A 296 2.42 34.64 29.43
C SER A 296 3.70 33.95 28.98
N ALA A 297 4.60 34.66 28.30
CA ALA A 297 5.87 34.10 27.82
C ALA A 297 6.87 33.87 28.97
N ILE A 298 6.93 34.78 29.96
CA ILE A 298 7.87 34.70 31.08
C ILE A 298 7.31 33.90 32.27
N SER A 299 5.98 33.73 32.37
CA SER A 299 5.35 33.10 33.53
C SER A 299 5.89 31.70 33.90
N PRO A 300 6.28 30.81 32.97
CA PRO A 300 6.88 29.53 33.34
C PRO A 300 8.23 29.68 34.06
N MET A 301 9.10 30.58 33.58
CA MET A 301 10.40 30.85 34.22
C MET A 301 10.23 31.43 35.62
N ILE A 302 9.33 32.41 35.79
CA ILE A 302 9.01 32.98 37.10
C ILE A 302 8.50 31.88 38.04
N SER A 303 7.66 30.98 37.53
CA SER A 303 7.13 29.87 38.34
C SER A 303 8.25 28.97 38.86
N VAL A 304 9.27 28.65 38.05
CA VAL A 304 10.42 27.87 38.48
C VAL A 304 11.23 28.59 39.56
N VAL A 305 11.56 29.87 39.35
CA VAL A 305 12.37 30.66 40.30
C VAL A 305 11.64 30.80 41.65
N VAL A 306 10.39 31.25 41.62
CA VAL A 306 9.58 31.52 42.82
C VAL A 306 9.31 30.23 43.58
N SER A 307 8.95 29.14 42.90
CA SER A 307 8.71 27.86 43.57
C SER A 307 9.96 27.25 44.20
N THR A 308 11.10 27.34 43.52
CA THR A 308 12.39 26.87 44.05
C THR A 308 12.77 27.65 45.31
N PHE A 309 12.58 28.97 45.29
CA PHE A 309 12.80 29.84 46.44
C PHE A 309 11.89 29.48 47.63
N PHE A 310 10.59 29.26 47.39
CA PHE A 310 9.66 28.85 48.44
C PHE A 310 9.99 27.48 49.02
N VAL A 311 10.31 26.48 48.19
CA VAL A 311 10.69 25.14 48.67
C VAL A 311 11.99 25.18 49.47
N TYR A 312 12.94 26.02 49.08
CA TYR A 312 14.20 26.21 49.79
C TYR A 312 13.98 26.78 51.21
N ILE A 313 13.16 27.81 51.35
CA ILE A 313 12.86 28.44 52.66
C ILE A 313 12.00 27.54 53.53
N THR A 314 10.90 27.00 52.98
CA THR A 314 9.94 26.20 53.75
C THR A 314 10.45 24.81 54.08
N ARG A 315 11.54 24.36 53.45
CA ARG A 315 12.07 22.99 53.52
C ARG A 315 10.98 21.93 53.26
N ALA A 316 10.08 22.22 52.32
CA ALA A 316 9.02 21.31 51.90
C ALA A 316 9.59 20.00 51.31
N ASP A 317 10.86 19.98 50.90
CA ASP A 317 11.61 18.77 50.53
C ASP A 317 11.61 17.72 51.64
N LYS A 318 11.66 18.14 52.91
CA LYS A 318 11.62 17.24 54.08
C LYS A 318 10.22 16.72 54.39
N ARG A 319 9.18 17.37 53.88
CA ARG A 319 7.76 17.04 54.10
C ARG A 319 7.14 16.24 52.94
N GLY A 320 8.00 15.67 52.09
CA GLY A 320 7.60 14.74 51.04
C GLY A 320 7.37 15.37 49.66
N VAL A 321 7.64 16.66 49.46
CA VAL A 321 7.63 17.27 48.13
C VAL A 321 8.80 16.72 47.31
N SER A 322 8.50 16.21 46.12
CA SER A 322 9.51 15.62 45.24
C SER A 322 10.32 16.73 44.52
N ILE A 323 11.63 16.72 44.74
CA ILE A 323 12.61 17.66 44.15
C ILE A 323 13.64 16.93 43.27
N VAL A 324 14.39 17.68 42.46
CA VAL A 324 15.40 17.19 41.51
C VAL A 324 16.62 16.55 42.19
N LYS A 325 16.96 16.99 43.41
CA LYS A 325 18.08 16.48 44.25
C LYS A 325 19.48 16.74 43.62
N HIS A 326 20.43 15.83 43.81
CA HIS A 326 21.84 16.03 43.46
C HIS A 326 22.10 15.77 41.97
N ILE A 327 22.78 16.72 41.33
CA ILE A 327 23.32 16.62 39.98
C ILE A 327 24.85 16.61 40.13
N LYS A 328 25.54 15.70 39.43
CA LYS A 328 27.01 15.65 39.41
C LYS A 328 27.51 16.68 38.39
N SER A 329 28.35 17.61 38.84
CA SER A 329 28.97 18.61 37.95
C SER A 329 30.01 17.97 37.03
N GLY A 330 30.08 18.41 35.78
CA GLY A 330 31.04 17.91 34.80
C GLY A 330 30.65 18.18 33.35
N VAL A 331 31.65 18.26 32.48
CA VAL A 331 31.47 18.32 31.02
C VAL A 331 31.50 16.89 30.46
N ASN A 332 30.83 16.69 29.35
CA ASN A 332 30.73 15.40 28.68
C ASN A 332 32.12 14.89 28.21
N PRO A 333 32.55 13.69 28.63
CA PRO A 333 33.80 13.10 28.14
C PRO A 333 33.64 12.62 26.69
N SER A 334 34.76 12.48 25.97
CA SER A 334 34.76 11.84 24.65
C SER A 334 34.44 10.35 24.77
N SER A 335 33.50 9.87 23.96
CA SER A 335 33.08 8.46 23.87
C SER A 335 33.39 7.83 22.51
N ALA A 336 34.23 8.47 21.69
CA ALA A 336 34.56 7.97 20.35
C ALA A 336 35.18 6.56 20.36
N ASN A 337 36.02 6.27 21.36
CA ASN A 337 36.65 4.95 21.54
C ASN A 337 35.74 3.91 22.21
N GLU A 338 34.56 4.33 22.70
CA GLU A 338 33.62 3.48 23.43
C GLU A 338 32.62 2.78 22.50
N ILE A 339 32.55 3.17 21.23
CA ILE A 339 31.65 2.59 20.22
C ILE A 339 32.20 1.24 19.71
N PHE A 340 31.36 0.20 19.70
CA PHE A 340 31.70 -1.09 19.11
C PHE A 340 31.63 -1.02 17.58
N PHE A 341 32.79 -0.98 16.92
CA PHE A 341 32.92 -1.15 15.47
C PHE A 341 33.21 -2.61 15.05
N SER A 342 33.54 -3.48 16.00
CA SER A 342 33.79 -4.91 15.79
C SER A 342 33.41 -5.71 17.04
N GLY A 343 33.26 -7.03 16.91
CA GLY A 343 32.97 -7.94 18.02
C GLY A 343 31.48 -8.32 18.18
N LYS A 344 31.20 -9.06 19.27
CA LYS A 344 29.90 -9.73 19.52
C LYS A 344 28.71 -8.76 19.58
N TYR A 345 28.92 -7.55 20.11
CA TYR A 345 27.84 -6.59 20.37
C TYR A 345 27.56 -5.61 19.21
N LEU A 346 28.34 -5.63 18.13
CA LEU A 346 28.11 -4.77 16.96
C LEU A 346 26.74 -5.05 16.32
N GLY A 347 26.42 -6.32 16.06
CA GLY A 347 25.15 -6.71 15.44
C GLY A 347 23.93 -6.34 16.29
N ALA A 348 24.06 -6.44 17.62
CA ALA A 348 23.05 -5.98 18.56
C ALA A 348 22.91 -4.45 18.51
N GLY A 349 24.02 -3.71 18.59
CA GLY A 349 24.04 -2.24 18.50
C GLY A 349 23.41 -1.71 17.21
N VAL A 350 23.71 -2.32 16.06
CA VAL A 350 23.08 -1.98 14.76
C VAL A 350 21.58 -2.21 14.81
N ARG A 351 21.12 -3.38 15.28
CA ARG A 351 19.68 -3.71 15.36
C ARG A 351 18.93 -2.75 16.28
N VAL A 352 19.44 -2.52 17.49
CA VAL A 352 18.85 -1.61 18.47
C VAL A 352 18.88 -0.17 17.96
N GLY A 353 19.97 0.24 17.31
CA GLY A 353 20.12 1.57 16.70
C GLY A 353 19.12 1.83 15.58
N ILE A 354 18.93 0.88 14.66
CA ILE A 354 17.93 1.01 13.59
C ILE A 354 16.53 1.19 14.18
N VAL A 355 16.12 0.33 15.12
CA VAL A 355 14.79 0.39 15.73
C VAL A 355 14.58 1.69 16.49
N SER A 356 15.53 2.06 17.36
CA SER A 356 15.44 3.27 18.18
C SER A 356 15.51 4.55 17.32
N GLY A 357 16.34 4.54 16.27
CA GLY A 357 16.49 5.65 15.33
C GLY A 357 15.24 5.89 14.49
N MET A 358 14.55 4.84 14.04
CA MET A 358 13.27 4.96 13.32
C MET A 358 12.17 5.51 14.22
N VAL A 359 12.07 5.05 15.46
CA VAL A 359 11.08 5.56 16.43
C VAL A 359 11.36 7.03 16.75
N ALA A 360 12.61 7.36 17.07
CA ALA A 360 13.04 8.73 17.34
C ALA A 360 12.74 9.66 16.15
N LEU A 361 13.06 9.24 14.92
CA LEU A 361 12.80 10.02 13.71
C LEU A 361 11.30 10.28 13.52
N THR A 362 10.48 9.23 13.64
CA THR A 362 9.04 9.31 13.44
C THR A 362 8.41 10.29 14.43
N GLU A 363 8.84 10.25 15.70
CA GLU A 363 8.37 11.14 16.75
C GLU A 363 8.72 12.61 16.45
N ALA A 364 10.00 12.91 16.15
CA ALA A 364 10.42 14.28 15.89
C ALA A 364 9.83 14.85 14.60
N VAL A 365 9.68 14.04 13.55
CA VAL A 365 9.02 14.43 12.31
C VAL A 365 7.56 14.81 12.57
N ALA A 366 6.83 13.99 13.34
CA ALA A 366 5.44 14.27 13.67
C ALA A 366 5.32 15.56 14.48
N ILE A 367 6.19 15.78 15.46
CA ILE A 367 6.25 17.01 16.27
C ILE A 367 6.59 18.22 15.39
N GLY A 368 7.64 18.12 14.57
CA GLY A 368 8.08 19.19 13.68
C GLY A 368 6.96 19.62 12.74
N ARG A 369 6.25 18.67 12.11
CA ARG A 369 5.10 18.97 11.24
C ARG A 369 3.93 19.57 11.99
N THR A 370 3.69 19.12 13.22
CA THR A 370 2.64 19.64 14.08
C THR A 370 2.81 21.14 14.32
N PHE A 371 3.98 21.56 14.79
CA PHE A 371 4.25 22.97 15.07
C PHE A 371 4.43 23.81 13.81
N ALA A 372 4.97 23.22 12.74
CA ALA A 372 5.04 23.87 11.43
C ALA A 372 3.65 24.22 10.88
N ALA A 373 2.69 23.30 11.00
CA ALA A 373 1.30 23.52 10.61
C ALA A 373 0.60 24.60 11.46
N MET A 374 0.99 24.76 12.74
CA MET A 374 0.42 25.82 13.60
C MET A 374 0.93 27.23 13.26
N LYS A 375 2.11 27.35 12.64
CA LYS A 375 2.73 28.62 12.23
C LYS A 375 2.75 28.85 10.71
N ASP A 376 2.03 28.04 9.95
CA ASP A 376 1.90 28.12 8.50
C ASP A 376 3.25 28.13 7.74
N TYR A 377 4.24 27.35 8.20
CA TYR A 377 5.49 27.13 7.47
C TYR A 377 5.65 25.65 7.04
N SER A 378 6.46 25.41 6.00
CA SER A 378 6.75 24.05 5.52
C SER A 378 8.04 23.51 6.13
N LEU A 379 8.02 22.22 6.47
CA LEU A 379 9.16 21.50 7.03
C LEU A 379 9.81 20.65 5.93
N ASP A 380 11.11 20.81 5.71
CA ASP A 380 11.86 20.00 4.73
C ASP A 380 12.28 18.68 5.37
N GLY A 381 11.62 17.60 4.95
CA GLY A 381 11.84 16.30 5.56
C GLY A 381 13.22 15.70 5.37
N ASN A 382 13.88 16.01 4.25
CA ASN A 382 15.23 15.50 4.00
C ASN A 382 16.23 16.15 4.94
N LYS A 383 16.12 17.47 5.12
CA LYS A 383 16.98 18.22 6.03
C LYS A 383 16.75 17.83 7.48
N GLU A 384 15.51 17.58 7.88
CA GLU A 384 15.20 17.08 9.23
C GLU A 384 15.85 15.71 9.50
N MET A 385 15.74 14.76 8.57
CA MET A 385 16.37 13.44 8.69
C MET A 385 17.89 13.55 8.80
N VAL A 386 18.52 14.40 7.97
CA VAL A 386 19.96 14.67 8.02
C VAL A 386 20.36 15.30 9.36
N ALA A 387 19.63 16.33 9.82
CA ALA A 387 19.92 17.02 11.08
C ALA A 387 19.83 16.08 12.30
N MET A 388 18.81 15.23 12.36
CA MET A 388 18.67 14.24 13.43
C MET A 388 19.74 13.14 13.35
N GLY A 389 20.08 12.71 12.14
CA GLY A 389 21.17 11.76 11.95
C GLY A 389 22.50 12.31 12.44
N THR A 390 22.84 13.53 12.03
CA THR A 390 24.09 14.17 12.44
C THR A 390 24.12 14.47 13.93
N MET A 391 23.04 14.95 14.55
CA MET A 391 23.03 15.23 16.00
C MET A 391 23.22 13.96 16.84
N ASN A 392 22.68 12.82 16.41
CA ASN A 392 22.86 11.54 17.11
C ASN A 392 24.24 10.90 16.85
N ILE A 393 24.80 11.05 15.64
CA ILE A 393 26.20 10.65 15.37
C ILE A 393 27.15 11.46 16.25
N VAL A 394 27.07 12.80 16.21
CA VAL A 394 27.94 13.68 17.00
C VAL A 394 27.70 13.48 18.50
N GLY A 395 26.45 13.31 18.91
CA GLY A 395 26.09 12.98 20.30
C GLY A 395 26.74 11.69 20.79
N SER A 396 26.71 10.62 19.99
CA SER A 396 27.29 9.32 20.37
C SER A 396 28.81 9.34 20.55
N LEU A 397 29.50 10.30 19.93
CA LEU A 397 30.95 10.53 20.09
C LEU A 397 31.29 11.36 21.34
N THR A 398 30.28 11.97 21.96
CA THR A 398 30.42 12.95 23.04
C THR A 398 29.58 12.58 24.27
N SER A 399 29.46 11.28 24.53
CA SER A 399 28.74 10.66 25.65
C SER A 399 27.24 10.96 25.72
N CYS A 400 26.58 11.16 24.58
CA CYS A 400 25.13 11.30 24.51
C CYS A 400 24.49 9.98 24.07
N TYR A 401 23.31 9.69 24.58
CA TYR A 401 22.44 8.63 24.05
C TYR A 401 21.32 9.21 23.20
N VAL A 402 20.61 8.35 22.46
CA VAL A 402 19.60 8.72 21.45
C VAL A 402 18.72 9.90 21.88
N THR A 403 18.80 10.98 21.10
CA THR A 403 18.02 12.20 21.28
C THR A 403 17.04 12.40 20.14
N THR A 404 15.96 13.11 20.44
CA THR A 404 14.91 13.43 19.48
C THR A 404 14.17 14.72 19.87
N GLY A 405 13.16 15.10 19.11
CA GLY A 405 12.26 16.20 19.45
C GLY A 405 11.26 15.78 20.54
N SER A 406 11.06 16.63 21.53
CA SER A 406 10.10 16.37 22.61
C SER A 406 8.82 17.19 22.41
N PHE A 407 7.66 16.53 22.43
CA PHE A 407 6.37 17.20 22.24
C PHE A 407 6.09 18.22 23.35
N SER A 408 6.30 17.85 24.62
CA SER A 408 6.04 18.73 25.77
C SER A 408 6.97 19.94 25.80
N ARG A 409 8.26 19.76 25.49
CA ARG A 409 9.24 20.88 25.40
C ARG A 409 8.94 21.80 24.24
N SER A 410 8.61 21.25 23.08
CA SER A 410 8.27 22.03 21.89
C SER A 410 6.97 22.81 22.10
N ALA A 411 5.99 22.26 22.82
CA ALA A 411 4.77 22.98 23.21
C ALA A 411 5.07 24.18 24.12
N VAL A 412 5.98 24.01 25.07
CA VAL A 412 6.44 25.10 25.94
C VAL A 412 7.25 26.13 25.16
N ASN A 413 8.12 25.69 24.24
CA ASN A 413 8.89 26.57 23.34
C ASN A 413 7.97 27.46 22.50
N PHE A 414 6.98 26.84 21.87
CA PHE A 414 5.95 27.49 21.08
C PHE A 414 5.16 28.50 21.94
N MET A 415 4.75 28.10 23.15
CA MET A 415 4.04 28.96 24.08
C MET A 415 4.85 30.17 24.55
N ALA A 416 6.14 29.99 24.78
CA ALA A 416 7.07 31.05 25.16
C ALA A 416 7.35 32.03 24.01
N GLY A 417 6.88 31.74 22.79
CA GLY A 417 6.92 32.66 21.66
C GLY A 417 8.20 32.60 20.84
N CYS A 418 8.85 31.43 20.78
CA CYS A 418 10.02 31.22 19.93
C CYS A 418 9.73 31.58 18.47
N GLN A 419 10.78 31.97 17.76
CA GLN A 419 10.74 32.38 16.36
C GLN A 419 11.72 31.58 15.52
N THR A 420 12.85 31.14 16.09
CA THR A 420 13.90 30.40 15.39
C THR A 420 14.50 29.28 16.25
N ALA A 421 15.33 28.44 15.63
CA ALA A 421 16.08 27.39 16.32
C ALA A 421 17.13 27.92 17.33
N VAL A 422 17.34 29.24 17.44
CA VAL A 422 18.20 29.86 18.47
C VAL A 422 17.72 29.51 19.88
N SER A 423 16.43 29.21 20.08
CA SER A 423 15.93 28.71 21.37
C SER A 423 16.67 27.45 21.83
N ASN A 424 17.06 26.54 20.92
CA ASN A 424 17.86 25.36 21.23
C ASN A 424 19.31 25.72 21.58
N ILE A 425 19.89 26.72 20.92
CA ILE A 425 21.25 27.22 21.24
C ILE A 425 21.28 27.79 22.65
N VAL A 426 20.31 28.67 22.97
CA VAL A 426 20.18 29.26 24.32
C VAL A 426 19.98 28.16 25.35
N MET A 427 19.11 27.18 25.07
CA MET A 427 18.90 26.03 25.94
C MET A 427 20.19 25.25 26.19
N SER A 428 20.93 24.88 25.14
CA SER A 428 22.21 24.18 25.24
C SER A 428 23.23 24.94 26.10
N ILE A 429 23.35 26.26 25.91
CA ILE A 429 24.25 27.11 26.70
C ILE A 429 23.84 27.13 28.17
N VAL A 430 22.54 27.25 28.48
CA VAL A 430 22.05 27.24 29.87
C VAL A 430 22.27 25.87 30.54
N VAL A 431 22.07 24.77 29.81
CA VAL A 431 22.36 23.41 30.32
C VAL A 431 23.86 23.26 30.59
N LEU A 432 24.72 23.73 29.70
CA LEU A 432 26.18 23.74 29.91
C LEU A 432 26.57 24.55 31.16
N LEU A 433 26.04 25.76 31.32
CA LEU A 433 26.25 26.59 32.51
C LEU A 433 25.72 25.92 33.78
N THR A 434 24.66 25.12 33.67
CA THR A 434 24.13 24.34 34.79
C THR A 434 25.06 23.22 35.21
N LEU A 435 25.61 22.49 34.24
CA LEU A 435 26.59 21.43 34.48
C LEU A 435 27.89 21.95 35.12
N LEU A 436 28.26 23.19 34.82
CA LEU A 436 29.49 23.83 35.33
C LEU A 436 29.28 24.54 36.68
N VAL A 437 28.23 25.36 36.83
CA VAL A 437 28.10 26.30 37.94
C VAL A 437 26.69 26.34 38.55
N LEU A 438 25.61 26.24 37.76
CA LEU A 438 24.24 26.49 38.25
C LEU A 438 23.55 25.27 38.90
N THR A 439 24.23 24.13 39.00
CA THR A 439 23.71 22.90 39.62
C THR A 439 23.06 23.11 41.00
N PRO A 440 23.63 23.90 41.94
CA PRO A 440 23.02 24.13 43.25
C PRO A 440 21.65 24.83 43.18
N LEU A 441 21.41 25.67 42.16
CA LEU A 441 20.17 26.44 42.03
C LEU A 441 18.97 25.55 41.68
N PHE A 442 19.18 24.48 40.91
CA PHE A 442 18.11 23.58 40.47
C PHE A 442 17.80 22.44 41.46
N LYS A 443 18.60 22.29 42.53
CA LYS A 443 18.46 21.20 43.52
C LYS A 443 17.08 21.17 44.17
N TYR A 444 16.52 22.34 44.45
CA TYR A 444 15.27 22.53 45.20
C TYR A 444 14.03 22.73 44.31
N THR A 445 14.17 22.62 42.98
CA THR A 445 13.02 22.81 42.08
C THR A 445 11.98 21.70 42.30
N PRO A 446 10.71 22.04 42.60
CA PRO A 446 9.67 21.06 42.82
C PRO A 446 9.12 20.49 41.51
N ASN A 447 8.93 19.17 41.46
CA ASN A 447 8.34 18.47 40.30
C ASN A 447 6.90 18.94 40.00
N ALA A 448 6.17 19.41 41.02
CA ALA A 448 4.79 19.92 40.89
C ALA A 448 4.67 21.11 39.95
N VAL A 449 5.65 22.02 39.97
CA VAL A 449 5.63 23.22 39.14
C VAL A 449 5.98 22.89 37.69
N LEU A 450 6.89 21.94 37.48
CA LEU A 450 7.17 21.41 36.13
C LEU A 450 5.93 20.76 35.53
N ALA A 451 5.21 19.94 36.29
CA ALA A 451 3.94 19.34 35.87
C ALA A 451 2.90 20.42 35.50
N SER A 452 2.83 21.48 36.29
CA SER A 452 1.91 22.62 36.05
C SER A 452 2.24 23.38 34.78
N ILE A 453 3.53 23.64 34.52
CA ILE A 453 4.00 24.27 33.27
C ILE A 453 3.62 23.41 32.06
N ILE A 454 3.83 22.10 32.12
CA ILE A 454 3.53 21.19 31.02
C ILE A 454 2.02 21.11 30.78
N ILE A 455 1.19 20.97 31.83
CA ILE A 455 -0.28 20.96 31.70
C ILE A 455 -0.76 22.27 31.06
N ALA A 456 -0.29 23.42 31.57
CA ALA A 456 -0.64 24.71 31.01
C ALA A 456 -0.23 24.84 29.52
N ALA A 457 0.90 24.25 29.14
CA ALA A 457 1.39 24.25 27.77
C ALA A 457 0.48 23.48 26.81
N VAL A 458 0.15 22.22 27.14
CA VAL A 458 -0.51 21.29 26.21
C VAL A 458 -2.01 21.57 26.01
N VAL A 459 -2.69 22.18 26.99
CA VAL A 459 -4.14 22.48 26.90
C VAL A 459 -4.48 23.31 25.65
N ASN A 460 -3.56 24.15 25.16
CA ASN A 460 -3.78 24.98 23.97
C ASN A 460 -3.69 24.24 22.64
N LEU A 461 -3.18 23.01 22.64
CA LEU A 461 -2.99 22.25 21.39
C LEU A 461 -4.28 21.57 20.93
N VAL A 462 -5.30 21.51 21.79
CA VAL A 462 -6.61 20.94 21.46
C VAL A 462 -7.42 21.96 20.65
N ASN A 463 -7.55 21.72 19.34
CA ASN A 463 -8.33 22.57 18.43
C ASN A 463 -9.66 21.91 18.05
N ILE A 464 -10.71 22.17 18.84
CA ILE A 464 -12.05 21.62 18.61
C ILE A 464 -12.69 22.20 17.34
N GLU A 465 -12.44 23.46 17.02
CA GLU A 465 -12.99 24.11 15.82
C GLU A 465 -12.51 23.42 14.53
N ALA A 466 -11.23 23.04 14.47
CA ALA A 466 -10.67 22.27 13.37
C ALA A 466 -11.34 20.89 13.24
N MET A 467 -11.60 20.19 14.35
CA MET A 467 -12.28 18.89 14.33
C MET A 467 -13.71 19.00 13.79
N VAL A 468 -14.45 20.06 14.18
CA VAL A 468 -15.80 20.34 13.67
C VAL A 468 -15.78 20.71 12.18
N LEU A 469 -14.78 21.48 11.74
CA LEU A 469 -14.59 21.82 10.34
C LEU A 469 -14.34 20.57 9.48
N LEU A 470 -13.48 19.65 9.96
CA LEU A 470 -13.20 18.38 9.28
C LEU A 470 -14.48 17.54 9.10
N TRP A 471 -15.33 17.46 10.13
CA TRP A 471 -16.62 16.75 10.02
C TRP A 471 -17.54 17.32 8.93
N LYS A 472 -17.52 18.65 8.75
CA LYS A 472 -18.34 19.33 7.73
C LYS A 472 -17.78 19.17 6.31
N ILE A 473 -16.46 19.13 6.14
CA ILE A 473 -15.80 19.07 4.83
C ILE A 473 -15.65 17.64 4.33
N ASP A 474 -14.96 16.78 5.10
CA ASP A 474 -14.64 15.41 4.68
C ASP A 474 -14.71 14.44 5.88
N LYS A 475 -15.72 13.55 5.83
CA LYS A 475 -15.97 12.56 6.87
C LYS A 475 -14.83 11.56 7.02
N PHE A 476 -14.11 11.21 5.95
CA PHE A 476 -12.98 10.27 6.04
C PHE A 476 -11.78 10.90 6.75
N ASP A 477 -11.56 12.20 6.54
CA ASP A 477 -10.51 12.94 7.26
C ASP A 477 -10.87 13.08 8.74
N PHE A 478 -12.15 13.30 9.07
CA PHE A 478 -12.61 13.24 10.46
C PHE A 478 -12.40 11.85 11.09
N VAL A 479 -12.64 10.76 10.35
CA VAL A 479 -12.36 9.39 10.84
C VAL A 479 -10.86 9.20 11.09
N ALA A 480 -9.98 9.70 10.22
CA ALA A 480 -8.54 9.68 10.46
C ALA A 480 -8.16 10.48 11.72
N CYS A 481 -8.77 11.65 11.91
CA CYS A 481 -8.61 12.48 13.10
C CYS A 481 -9.04 11.76 14.39
N MET A 482 -10.23 11.14 14.40
CA MET A 482 -10.72 10.38 15.57
C MET A 482 -9.89 9.12 15.81
N GLY A 483 -9.46 8.45 14.73
CA GLY A 483 -8.56 7.30 14.82
C GLY A 483 -7.23 7.66 15.47
N ALA A 484 -6.64 8.80 15.11
CA ALA A 484 -5.47 9.36 15.78
C ALA A 484 -5.76 9.61 17.26
N PHE A 485 -6.82 10.38 17.56
CA PHE A 485 -7.21 10.78 18.91
C PHE A 485 -7.38 9.58 19.86
N PHE A 486 -8.20 8.61 19.47
CA PHE A 486 -8.46 7.43 20.29
C PHE A 486 -7.27 6.47 20.36
N GLY A 487 -6.52 6.34 19.27
CA GLY A 487 -5.30 5.52 19.26
C GLY A 487 -4.25 6.05 20.24
N VAL A 488 -4.06 7.37 20.31
CA VAL A 488 -3.13 7.99 21.26
C VAL A 488 -3.60 7.82 22.71
N ILE A 489 -4.90 7.99 22.98
CA ILE A 489 -5.45 7.95 24.35
C ILE A 489 -5.49 6.53 24.93
N PHE A 490 -5.94 5.54 24.13
CA PHE A 490 -6.18 4.19 24.63
C PHE A 490 -5.01 3.22 24.44
N LYS A 491 -4.02 3.58 23.61
CA LYS A 491 -2.86 2.74 23.36
C LYS A 491 -1.57 3.50 23.58
N SER A 492 -1.12 4.24 22.57
CA SER A 492 0.11 5.01 22.63
C SER A 492 0.17 6.01 21.49
N VAL A 493 1.06 6.99 21.62
CA VAL A 493 1.28 8.06 20.66
C VAL A 493 1.61 7.49 19.27
N GLU A 494 2.45 6.46 19.22
CA GLU A 494 2.91 5.81 17.98
C GLU A 494 1.77 5.03 17.31
N ILE A 495 0.96 4.31 18.09
CA ILE A 495 -0.17 3.53 17.58
C ILE A 495 -1.25 4.47 17.03
N GLY A 496 -1.52 5.59 17.70
CA GLY A 496 -2.46 6.60 17.18
C GLY A 496 -2.01 7.18 15.85
N LEU A 497 -0.73 7.53 15.72
CA LEU A 497 -0.17 8.00 14.45
C LEU A 497 -0.29 6.95 13.34
N LEU A 498 0.06 5.69 13.64
CA LEU A 498 -0.04 4.58 12.68
C LEU A 498 -1.47 4.37 12.20
N ILE A 499 -2.46 4.40 13.10
CA ILE A 499 -3.89 4.29 12.76
C ILE A 499 -4.29 5.44 11.81
N ALA A 500 -3.90 6.67 12.12
CA ALA A 500 -4.27 7.83 11.31
C ALA A 500 -3.67 7.78 9.89
N VAL A 501 -2.39 7.40 9.80
CA VAL A 501 -1.68 7.19 8.54
C VAL A 501 -2.32 6.06 7.74
N ALA A 502 -2.64 4.93 8.39
CA ALA A 502 -3.30 3.80 7.75
C ALA A 502 -4.68 4.18 7.18
N ILE A 503 -5.49 4.93 7.92
CA ILE A 503 -6.79 5.44 7.44
C ILE A 503 -6.60 6.39 6.26
N SER A 504 -5.62 7.29 6.34
CA SER A 504 -5.32 8.26 5.27
C SER A 504 -4.86 7.54 3.98
N PHE A 505 -4.03 6.50 4.11
CA PHE A 505 -3.66 5.63 2.99
C PHE A 505 -4.85 4.85 2.42
N ALA A 506 -5.68 4.26 3.29
CA ALA A 506 -6.87 3.54 2.87
C ALA A 506 -7.85 4.44 2.08
N LYS A 507 -7.98 5.71 2.49
CA LYS A 507 -8.77 6.72 1.74
C LYS A 507 -8.23 6.93 0.33
N ILE A 508 -6.93 7.19 0.18
CA ILE A 508 -6.29 7.37 -1.13
C ILE A 508 -6.51 6.13 -1.99
N LEU A 509 -6.30 4.95 -1.43
CA LEU A 509 -6.48 3.68 -2.14
C LEU A 509 -7.91 3.48 -2.66
N LEU A 510 -8.91 3.78 -1.82
CA LEU A 510 -10.30 3.66 -2.21
C LEU A 510 -10.65 4.61 -3.35
N GLN A 511 -10.08 5.81 -3.35
CA GLN A 511 -10.29 6.81 -4.41
C GLN A 511 -9.57 6.43 -5.72
N VAL A 512 -8.37 5.85 -5.64
CA VAL A 512 -7.62 5.38 -6.83
C VAL A 512 -8.28 4.14 -7.46
N THR A 513 -8.73 3.19 -6.63
CA THR A 513 -9.40 1.95 -7.10
C THR A 513 -10.79 2.19 -7.69
N ARG A 514 -11.52 3.17 -7.16
CA ARG A 514 -12.88 3.51 -7.62
C ARG A 514 -12.97 4.95 -8.11
N PRO A 515 -12.33 5.25 -9.25
CA PRO A 515 -12.37 6.59 -9.81
C PRO A 515 -13.78 6.95 -10.28
N ARG A 516 -14.04 8.26 -10.33
CA ARG A 516 -15.30 8.77 -10.86
C ARG A 516 -15.30 8.62 -12.39
N THR A 517 -16.46 8.26 -12.92
CA THR A 517 -16.74 8.26 -14.35
C THR A 517 -17.95 9.14 -14.59
N ALA A 518 -17.93 9.90 -15.68
CA ALA A 518 -19.01 10.83 -16.02
C ALA A 518 -19.51 10.58 -17.44
N VAL A 519 -20.83 10.55 -17.61
CA VAL A 519 -21.46 10.59 -18.93
C VAL A 519 -21.52 12.04 -19.39
N LEU A 520 -21.04 12.31 -20.60
CA LEU A 520 -20.96 13.65 -21.15
C LEU A 520 -22.11 13.92 -22.13
N GLY A 521 -22.62 15.14 -22.08
CA GLY A 521 -23.55 15.70 -23.07
C GLY A 521 -22.96 16.96 -23.71
N LYS A 522 -23.45 17.30 -24.89
CA LYS A 522 -23.08 18.52 -25.61
C LYS A 522 -23.88 19.71 -25.05
N LEU A 523 -23.20 20.80 -24.75
CA LEU A 523 -23.87 22.05 -24.40
C LEU A 523 -24.42 22.75 -25.67
N PRO A 524 -25.70 23.16 -25.69
CA PRO A 524 -26.31 23.81 -26.86
C PRO A 524 -25.51 25.01 -27.36
N GLY A 525 -25.38 25.15 -28.67
CA GLY A 525 -24.65 26.25 -29.32
C GLY A 525 -23.12 26.22 -29.13
N THR A 526 -22.56 25.16 -28.56
CA THR A 526 -21.11 25.05 -28.32
C THR A 526 -20.54 23.70 -28.78
N THR A 527 -19.21 23.62 -28.88
CA THR A 527 -18.46 22.37 -29.09
C THR A 527 -18.05 21.69 -27.77
N VAL A 528 -18.56 22.17 -26.63
CA VAL A 528 -18.12 21.76 -25.30
C VAL A 528 -18.98 20.62 -24.78
N TYR A 529 -18.31 19.57 -24.31
CA TYR A 529 -18.94 18.41 -23.67
C TYR A 529 -18.76 18.46 -22.15
N ARG A 530 -19.84 18.28 -21.39
CA ARG A 530 -19.84 18.35 -19.93
C ARG A 530 -20.68 17.26 -19.29
N ASN A 531 -20.38 16.95 -18.03
CA ASN A 531 -21.13 15.99 -17.24
C ASN A 531 -22.59 16.44 -17.10
N ILE A 532 -23.51 15.59 -17.56
CA ILE A 532 -24.95 15.86 -17.57
C ILE A 532 -25.52 16.03 -16.16
N GLN A 533 -24.94 15.35 -15.16
CA GLN A 533 -25.36 15.49 -13.77
C GLN A 533 -25.03 16.87 -13.19
N GLN A 534 -23.93 17.47 -13.65
CA GLN A 534 -23.50 18.80 -13.21
C GLN A 534 -24.16 19.90 -14.06
N TYR A 535 -24.38 19.64 -15.35
CA TYR A 535 -24.96 20.57 -16.31
C TYR A 535 -26.22 19.95 -16.94
N PRO A 536 -27.41 20.14 -16.34
CA PRO A 536 -28.64 19.54 -16.82
C PRO A 536 -29.03 19.93 -18.25
N LYS A 537 -28.52 21.08 -18.74
CA LYS A 537 -28.73 21.55 -20.13
C LYS A 537 -27.87 20.81 -21.16
N ALA A 538 -26.92 19.97 -20.74
CA ALA A 538 -26.07 19.21 -21.66
C ALA A 538 -26.84 18.00 -22.21
N ALA A 539 -27.09 17.99 -23.52
CA ALA A 539 -27.88 16.95 -24.17
C ALA A 539 -26.99 15.79 -24.64
N GLN A 540 -27.48 14.55 -24.49
CA GLN A 540 -26.83 13.39 -25.10
C GLN A 540 -27.02 13.40 -26.62
N ILE A 541 -26.09 12.79 -27.34
CA ILE A 541 -26.20 12.63 -28.80
C ILE A 541 -26.86 11.28 -29.09
N PRO A 542 -27.91 11.25 -29.93
CA PRO A 542 -28.56 10.00 -30.33
C PRO A 542 -27.57 9.00 -30.95
N GLY A 543 -27.71 7.71 -30.61
CA GLY A 543 -26.82 6.64 -31.11
C GLY A 543 -25.40 6.62 -30.53
N MET A 544 -25.03 7.60 -29.70
CA MET A 544 -23.68 7.68 -29.11
C MET A 544 -23.72 7.69 -27.58
N LEU A 545 -22.69 7.11 -26.96
CA LEU A 545 -22.42 7.21 -25.53
C LEU A 545 -21.01 7.75 -25.30
N ILE A 546 -20.90 8.87 -24.59
CA ILE A 546 -19.62 9.54 -24.33
C ILE A 546 -19.31 9.44 -22.83
N ILE A 547 -18.22 8.76 -22.49
CA ILE A 547 -17.80 8.52 -21.10
C ILE A 547 -16.44 9.13 -20.86
N ARG A 548 -16.33 9.95 -19.82
CA ARG A 548 -15.05 10.47 -19.31
C ARG A 548 -14.55 9.65 -18.13
N ILE A 549 -13.26 9.32 -18.16
CA ILE A 549 -12.56 8.63 -17.07
C ILE A 549 -11.72 9.66 -16.32
N ASP A 550 -12.07 9.95 -15.06
CA ASP A 550 -11.42 10.99 -14.25
C ASP A 550 -10.21 10.45 -13.46
N SER A 551 -9.40 9.56 -14.04
CA SER A 551 -8.20 9.01 -13.40
C SER A 551 -7.22 8.35 -14.36
N ALA A 552 -5.96 8.20 -13.92
CA ALA A 552 -5.05 7.21 -14.49
C ALA A 552 -5.62 5.79 -14.37
N ILE A 553 -5.17 4.91 -15.26
CA ILE A 553 -5.65 3.53 -15.36
C ILE A 553 -4.53 2.59 -14.92
N TYR A 554 -4.68 2.03 -13.73
CA TYR A 554 -3.74 1.10 -13.13
C TYR A 554 -4.37 -0.28 -12.94
N PHE A 555 -3.58 -1.29 -12.61
CA PHE A 555 -4.03 -2.64 -12.24
C PHE A 555 -5.13 -2.63 -11.18
N SER A 556 -5.06 -1.66 -10.26
CA SER A 556 -6.01 -1.49 -9.16
C SER A 556 -7.41 -1.01 -9.58
N ASN A 557 -7.56 -0.39 -10.75
CA ASN A 557 -8.84 0.18 -11.20
C ASN A 557 -9.24 -0.18 -12.64
N SER A 558 -8.37 -0.79 -13.43
CA SER A 558 -8.62 -1.11 -14.84
C SER A 558 -9.86 -1.98 -15.05
N ASN A 559 -9.99 -3.03 -14.24
CA ASN A 559 -11.16 -3.92 -14.26
C ASN A 559 -12.43 -3.18 -13.86
N TYR A 560 -12.37 -2.38 -12.80
CA TYR A 560 -13.49 -1.57 -12.35
C TYR A 560 -13.95 -0.59 -13.44
N ILE A 561 -13.02 0.08 -14.12
CA ILE A 561 -13.32 1.02 -15.21
C ILE A 561 -13.98 0.28 -16.38
N LYS A 562 -13.43 -0.83 -16.84
CA LYS A 562 -14.02 -1.68 -17.90
C LYS A 562 -15.45 -2.07 -17.56
N GLU A 563 -15.67 -2.65 -16.37
CA GLU A 563 -16.99 -3.08 -15.92
C GLU A 563 -17.95 -1.90 -15.72
N ARG A 564 -17.44 -0.74 -15.32
CA ARG A 564 -18.25 0.47 -15.14
C ARG A 564 -18.72 1.03 -16.48
N ILE A 565 -17.85 1.04 -17.49
CA ILE A 565 -18.16 1.43 -18.87
C ILE A 565 -19.24 0.49 -19.43
N LEU A 566 -19.05 -0.82 -19.30
CA LEU A 566 -20.04 -1.81 -19.77
C LEU A 566 -21.38 -1.67 -19.04
N ARG A 567 -21.38 -1.41 -17.73
CA ARG A 567 -22.61 -1.14 -16.97
C ARG A 567 -23.34 0.11 -17.45
N TRP A 568 -22.63 1.21 -17.71
CA TRP A 568 -23.22 2.41 -18.29
C TRP A 568 -23.85 2.13 -19.65
N LEU A 569 -23.17 1.38 -20.51
CA LEU A 569 -23.69 0.98 -21.81
C LEU A 569 -25.00 0.19 -21.68
N ILE A 570 -25.03 -0.84 -20.81
CA ILE A 570 -26.22 -1.67 -20.60
C ILE A 570 -27.39 -0.88 -19.99
N GLU A 571 -27.10 0.00 -19.02
CA GLU A 571 -28.11 0.86 -18.38
C GLU A 571 -28.75 1.82 -19.40
N GLU A 572 -27.95 2.45 -20.25
CA GLU A 572 -28.41 3.36 -21.30
C GLU A 572 -29.14 2.63 -22.44
N GLU A 573 -28.64 1.48 -22.89
CA GLU A 573 -29.35 0.62 -23.88
C GLU A 573 -30.73 0.21 -23.37
N SER A 574 -30.84 -0.17 -22.10
CA SER A 574 -32.11 -0.58 -21.49
C SER A 574 -33.11 0.59 -21.45
N GLN A 575 -32.64 1.78 -21.05
CA GLN A 575 -33.47 2.99 -21.01
C GLN A 575 -33.95 3.41 -22.41
N ARG A 576 -33.09 3.32 -23.41
CA ARG A 576 -33.43 3.63 -24.81
C ARG A 576 -34.40 2.63 -25.41
N THR A 577 -34.23 1.34 -25.10
CA THR A 577 -35.17 0.29 -25.52
C THR A 577 -36.56 0.52 -24.91
N GLU A 578 -36.65 0.89 -23.64
CA GLU A 578 -37.94 1.26 -23.00
C GLU A 578 -38.56 2.54 -23.60
N SER A 579 -37.74 3.39 -24.23
CA SER A 579 -38.14 4.67 -24.82
C SER A 579 -38.26 4.65 -26.35
N GLU A 580 -38.19 3.46 -26.97
CA GLU A 580 -38.19 3.25 -28.44
C GLU A 580 -37.13 4.08 -29.21
N LEU A 581 -36.02 4.41 -28.56
CA LEU A 581 -34.89 5.13 -29.15
C LEU A 581 -33.88 4.16 -29.78
N PRO A 582 -33.14 4.57 -30.84
CA PRO A 582 -32.12 3.74 -31.44
C PRO A 582 -31.00 3.38 -30.44
N GLY A 583 -30.57 2.12 -30.53
CA GLY A 583 -29.47 1.56 -29.72
C GLY A 583 -28.15 2.33 -29.89
N ILE A 584 -27.22 2.11 -28.97
CA ILE A 584 -25.92 2.76 -29.02
C ILE A 584 -25.05 2.05 -30.06
N GLN A 585 -24.56 2.80 -31.04
CA GLN A 585 -23.65 2.28 -32.09
C GLN A 585 -22.19 2.65 -31.81
N ASN A 586 -21.97 3.80 -31.16
CA ASN A 586 -20.64 4.36 -30.92
C ASN A 586 -20.41 4.67 -29.44
N LEU A 587 -19.32 4.15 -28.88
CA LEU A 587 -18.85 4.47 -27.54
C LEU A 587 -17.57 5.31 -27.65
N ILE A 588 -17.64 6.57 -27.21
CA ILE A 588 -16.48 7.46 -27.12
C ILE A 588 -15.97 7.48 -25.68
N VAL A 589 -14.70 7.12 -25.50
CA VAL A 589 -13.98 7.24 -24.23
C VAL A 589 -13.12 8.50 -24.25
N GLU A 590 -13.49 9.51 -23.46
CA GLU A 590 -12.67 10.69 -23.25
C GLU A 590 -11.54 10.40 -22.26
N MET A 591 -10.31 10.38 -22.78
CA MET A 591 -9.07 10.06 -22.06
C MET A 591 -8.27 11.30 -21.63
N SER A 592 -8.80 12.51 -21.77
CA SER A 592 -8.09 13.74 -21.35
C SER A 592 -7.55 13.68 -19.90
N PRO A 593 -8.29 13.14 -18.91
CA PRO A 593 -7.81 13.02 -17.53
C PRO A 593 -7.00 11.75 -17.27
N VAL A 594 -6.81 10.88 -18.27
CA VAL A 594 -6.03 9.64 -18.15
C VAL A 594 -4.56 9.97 -18.39
N THR A 595 -3.81 10.06 -17.30
CA THR A 595 -2.42 10.58 -17.31
C THR A 595 -1.39 9.49 -17.54
N ASP A 596 -1.74 8.25 -17.19
CA ASP A 596 -0.93 7.06 -17.35
C ASP A 596 -1.86 5.83 -17.52
N ILE A 597 -1.36 4.82 -18.20
CA ILE A 597 -2.01 3.50 -18.35
C ILE A 597 -0.95 2.42 -18.14
N ASP A 598 -1.23 1.39 -17.35
CA ASP A 598 -0.31 0.26 -17.17
C ASP A 598 -0.69 -0.97 -18.01
N THR A 599 0.05 -2.05 -17.83
CA THR A 599 -0.13 -3.29 -18.60
C THR A 599 -1.53 -3.88 -18.41
N SER A 600 -2.01 -3.91 -17.16
CA SER A 600 -3.36 -4.37 -16.82
C SER A 600 -4.44 -3.44 -17.39
N GLY A 601 -4.19 -2.13 -17.45
CA GLY A 601 -5.03 -1.15 -18.14
C GLY A 601 -5.20 -1.43 -19.63
N ILE A 602 -4.09 -1.69 -20.34
CA ILE A 602 -4.10 -2.04 -21.76
C ILE A 602 -4.89 -3.31 -22.02
N HIS A 603 -4.64 -4.37 -21.25
CA HIS A 603 -5.39 -5.62 -21.37
C HIS A 603 -6.89 -5.44 -21.12
N ALA A 604 -7.27 -4.63 -20.13
CA ALA A 604 -8.67 -4.32 -19.86
C ALA A 604 -9.34 -3.60 -21.05
N PHE A 605 -8.64 -2.70 -21.74
CA PHE A 605 -9.15 -2.03 -22.94
C PHE A 605 -9.20 -2.95 -24.18
N GLU A 606 -8.23 -3.86 -24.33
CA GLU A 606 -8.27 -4.89 -25.37
C GLU A 606 -9.50 -5.80 -25.21
N GLU A 607 -9.81 -6.19 -23.97
CA GLU A 607 -11.00 -6.98 -23.64
C GLU A 607 -12.30 -6.19 -23.81
N LEU A 608 -12.30 -4.91 -23.45
CA LEU A 608 -13.41 -4.00 -23.69
C LEU A 608 -13.72 -3.93 -25.20
N TYR A 609 -12.69 -3.70 -26.03
CA TYR A 609 -12.82 -3.67 -27.49
C TYR A 609 -13.45 -4.95 -28.04
N LYS A 610 -12.93 -6.13 -27.65
CA LYS A 610 -13.47 -7.43 -28.09
C LYS A 610 -14.92 -7.61 -27.65
N THR A 611 -15.28 -7.16 -26.45
CA THR A 611 -16.67 -7.24 -25.94
C THR A 611 -17.61 -6.31 -26.71
N LEU A 612 -17.17 -5.10 -27.04
CA LEU A 612 -17.95 -4.13 -27.82
C LEU A 612 -18.13 -4.58 -29.27
N GLN A 613 -17.10 -5.15 -29.90
CA GLN A 613 -17.17 -5.69 -31.25
C GLN A 613 -18.26 -6.77 -31.39
N LYS A 614 -18.43 -7.62 -30.37
CA LYS A 614 -19.50 -8.64 -30.33
C LYS A 614 -20.91 -8.07 -30.18
N ARG A 615 -21.01 -6.85 -29.65
CA ARG A 615 -22.27 -6.10 -29.52
C ARG A 615 -22.49 -5.15 -30.69
N GLU A 616 -21.62 -5.19 -31.71
CA GLU A 616 -21.66 -4.28 -32.86
C GLU A 616 -21.52 -2.79 -32.47
N VAL A 617 -20.88 -2.51 -31.33
CA VAL A 617 -20.59 -1.15 -30.86
C VAL A 617 -19.14 -0.80 -31.18
N GLN A 618 -18.90 0.36 -31.81
CA GLN A 618 -17.55 0.84 -32.11
C GLN A 618 -16.93 1.57 -30.92
N LEU A 619 -15.69 1.21 -30.58
CA LEU A 619 -14.90 1.90 -29.56
C LEU A 619 -14.08 3.03 -30.21
N ILE A 620 -14.23 4.24 -29.68
CA ILE A 620 -13.53 5.45 -30.14
C ILE A 620 -12.80 6.07 -28.95
N LEU A 621 -11.53 6.46 -29.14
CA LEU A 621 -10.72 7.11 -28.11
C LEU A 621 -10.55 8.59 -28.42
N ALA A 622 -10.82 9.45 -27.43
CA ALA A 622 -10.65 10.89 -27.56
C ALA A 622 -9.58 11.41 -26.58
N ASN A 623 -8.60 12.15 -27.11
CA ASN A 623 -7.53 12.85 -26.40
C ASN A 623 -6.69 11.97 -25.44
N PRO A 624 -6.12 10.83 -25.89
CA PRO A 624 -5.19 10.08 -25.07
C PRO A 624 -3.93 10.93 -24.78
N GLY A 625 -3.46 10.91 -23.53
CA GLY A 625 -2.22 11.57 -23.13
C GLY A 625 -0.97 10.97 -23.82
N PRO A 626 0.20 11.63 -23.78
CA PRO A 626 1.41 11.19 -24.50
C PRO A 626 1.92 9.82 -24.04
N VAL A 627 2.00 9.61 -22.73
CA VAL A 627 2.44 8.33 -22.14
C VAL A 627 1.44 7.23 -22.46
N VAL A 628 0.15 7.58 -22.51
CA VAL A 628 -0.93 6.65 -22.83
C VAL A 628 -0.82 6.22 -24.29
N ILE A 629 -0.73 7.16 -25.24
CA ILE A 629 -0.66 6.83 -26.67
C ILE A 629 0.63 6.06 -27.03
N GLU A 630 1.77 6.39 -26.41
CA GLU A 630 3.02 5.64 -26.58
C GLU A 630 2.86 4.17 -26.15
N LYS A 631 2.25 3.94 -24.98
CA LYS A 631 2.00 2.59 -24.48
C LYS A 631 0.93 1.84 -25.29
N LEU A 632 -0.07 2.54 -25.83
CA LEU A 632 -1.07 1.98 -26.75
C LEU A 632 -0.42 1.51 -28.07
N HIS A 633 0.52 2.29 -28.63
CA HIS A 633 1.29 1.86 -29.81
C HIS A 633 2.24 0.70 -29.48
N ALA A 634 2.96 0.77 -28.35
CA ALA A 634 3.88 -0.30 -27.93
C ALA A 634 3.17 -1.64 -27.73
N SER A 635 1.90 -1.62 -27.31
CA SER A 635 1.04 -2.80 -27.14
C SER A 635 0.29 -3.21 -28.41
N LYS A 636 0.38 -2.45 -29.51
CA LYS A 636 -0.39 -2.65 -30.76
C LYS A 636 -1.91 -2.51 -30.60
N LEU A 637 -2.39 -1.88 -29.54
CA LEU A 637 -3.83 -1.67 -29.34
C LEU A 637 -4.37 -0.62 -30.32
N THR A 638 -3.54 0.34 -30.75
CA THR A 638 -3.88 1.29 -31.81
C THR A 638 -4.22 0.60 -33.12
N ASP A 639 -3.45 -0.44 -33.47
CA ASP A 639 -3.62 -1.20 -34.71
C ASP A 639 -4.91 -2.03 -34.68
N LEU A 640 -5.30 -2.51 -33.49
CA LEU A 640 -6.53 -3.27 -33.28
C LEU A 640 -7.79 -2.40 -33.38
N ILE A 641 -7.75 -1.18 -32.83
CA ILE A 641 -8.87 -0.23 -32.84
C ILE A 641 -9.01 0.45 -34.21
N GLY A 642 -7.88 0.82 -34.82
CA GLY A 642 -7.76 1.66 -36.01
C GLY A 642 -7.33 3.09 -35.65
N GLU A 643 -6.31 3.61 -36.33
CA GLU A 643 -5.82 5.00 -36.12
C GLU A 643 -6.89 6.05 -36.46
N ASP A 644 -7.83 5.70 -37.33
CA ASP A 644 -9.00 6.51 -37.73
C ASP A 644 -10.01 6.71 -36.60
N LYS A 645 -9.90 5.97 -35.50
CA LYS A 645 -10.80 6.05 -34.33
C LYS A 645 -10.14 6.67 -33.09
N ILE A 646 -9.01 7.35 -33.28
CA ILE A 646 -8.29 8.07 -32.23
C ILE A 646 -8.27 9.55 -32.57
N PHE A 647 -8.98 10.36 -31.78
CA PHE A 647 -9.21 11.78 -32.06
C PHE A 647 -8.57 12.70 -31.03
N LEU A 648 -8.21 13.92 -31.43
CA LEU A 648 -7.73 14.96 -30.51
C LEU A 648 -8.84 15.48 -29.59
N THR A 649 -10.08 15.57 -30.07
CA THR A 649 -11.22 16.05 -29.30
C THR A 649 -12.45 15.16 -29.46
N VAL A 650 -13.34 15.21 -28.46
CA VAL A 650 -14.66 14.55 -28.53
C VAL A 650 -15.51 15.15 -29.65
N ALA A 651 -15.36 16.45 -29.94
CA ALA A 651 -16.10 17.12 -31.00
C ALA A 651 -15.76 16.54 -32.37
N ASP A 652 -14.47 16.28 -32.64
CA ASP A 652 -14.01 15.66 -33.91
C ASP A 652 -14.56 14.23 -34.04
N ALA A 653 -14.50 13.45 -32.95
CA ALA A 653 -15.05 12.10 -32.93
C ALA A 653 -16.56 12.07 -33.23
N VAL A 654 -17.32 12.99 -32.64
CA VAL A 654 -18.75 13.14 -32.89
C VAL A 654 -19.03 13.64 -34.31
N ALA A 655 -18.21 14.54 -34.85
CA ALA A 655 -18.41 15.02 -36.22
C ALA A 655 -18.24 13.90 -37.25
N THR A 656 -17.31 12.97 -37.01
CA THR A 656 -17.01 11.84 -37.91
C THR A 656 -18.03 10.71 -37.79
N PHE A 657 -18.41 10.32 -36.56
CA PHE A 657 -19.24 9.14 -36.29
C PHE A 657 -20.67 9.46 -35.85
N GLY A 658 -21.01 10.74 -35.70
CA GLY A 658 -22.34 11.19 -35.31
C GLY A 658 -23.34 11.16 -36.48
N PRO A 659 -24.65 11.24 -36.19
CA PRO A 659 -25.68 11.29 -37.21
C PRO A 659 -25.53 12.55 -38.10
N LYS A 660 -25.48 12.36 -39.43
CA LYS A 660 -25.42 13.43 -40.42
C LYS A 660 -26.81 14.04 -40.62
N GLY A 661 -27.16 15.09 -39.87
CA GLY A 661 -28.40 15.84 -40.01
C GLY A 661 -28.39 17.13 -39.17
N PRO A 662 -29.33 18.08 -39.38
CA PRO A 662 -29.38 19.31 -38.59
C PRO A 662 -29.71 18.97 -37.14
N LEU A 663 -28.70 19.07 -36.27
CA LEU A 663 -28.83 18.82 -34.84
C LEU A 663 -29.88 19.74 -34.18
N GLU A 664 -30.19 20.89 -34.78
CA GLU A 664 -31.20 21.86 -34.30
C GLU A 664 -32.62 21.29 -34.20
N THR A 665 -32.99 20.34 -35.05
CA THR A 665 -34.32 19.71 -35.05
C THR A 665 -34.50 18.57 -34.03
N LEU A 666 -33.44 18.11 -33.37
CA LEU A 666 -33.49 17.07 -32.33
C LEU A 666 -33.50 17.63 -30.91
N PHE A 667 -33.29 18.94 -30.74
CA PHE A 667 -33.28 19.60 -29.42
C PHE A 667 -34.67 19.92 -28.85
N SER A 668 -35.77 19.63 -29.56
CA SER A 668 -37.13 19.87 -29.06
C SER A 668 -37.67 18.79 -28.12
N ILE A 669 -36.92 17.70 -27.89
CA ILE A 669 -37.32 16.61 -26.98
C ILE A 669 -36.27 16.46 -25.87
N SER A 670 -36.20 17.41 -24.93
CA SER A 670 -35.54 17.11 -23.63
C SER A 670 -36.06 17.97 -22.48
N ASP A 671 -37.37 17.89 -22.22
CA ASP A 671 -37.90 18.28 -20.90
C ASP A 671 -37.79 17.08 -19.92
N ASN A 672 -36.55 16.67 -19.62
CA ASN A 672 -36.23 15.46 -18.85
C ASN A 672 -36.16 15.70 -17.32
N SER A 673 -36.98 16.60 -16.79
CA SER A 673 -37.11 16.80 -15.33
C SER A 673 -38.10 15.84 -14.65
N SER A 674 -38.92 15.12 -15.44
CA SER A 674 -40.03 14.27 -14.95
C SER A 674 -39.73 12.76 -14.89
N LEU A 675 -38.68 12.28 -15.58
CA LEU A 675 -38.39 10.83 -15.73
C LEU A 675 -37.67 10.19 -14.53
N MET A 676 -37.00 10.97 -13.67
CA MET A 676 -36.29 10.46 -12.49
C MET A 676 -37.18 10.18 -11.27
N ARG A 677 -38.48 10.53 -11.31
CA ARG A 677 -39.40 10.33 -10.16
C ARG A 677 -40.25 9.07 -10.22
N LYS A 678 -40.24 8.29 -11.31
CA LYS A 678 -41.21 7.20 -11.52
C LYS A 678 -40.71 5.78 -11.22
N TYR A 679 -39.57 5.61 -10.56
CA TYR A 679 -39.05 4.28 -10.19
C TYR A 679 -38.74 4.14 -8.69
N LYS A 680 -39.79 4.19 -7.86
CA LYS A 680 -39.78 3.71 -6.47
C LYS A 680 -40.98 2.80 -6.24
N GLY A 681 -40.89 1.55 -6.67
CA GLY A 681 -41.97 0.60 -6.45
C GLY A 681 -41.74 -0.81 -6.99
N LYS A 682 -40.56 -1.43 -6.77
CA LYS A 682 -40.41 -2.89 -7.02
C LYS A 682 -40.79 -3.68 -5.77
N SER A 683 -41.74 -4.61 -5.94
CA SER A 683 -42.29 -5.52 -4.93
C SER A 683 -41.20 -6.23 -4.09
N LYS A 684 -41.45 -6.34 -2.77
CA LYS A 684 -40.58 -6.94 -1.75
C LYS A 684 -40.15 -8.38 -2.13
N THR A 685 -41.03 -9.13 -2.79
CA THR A 685 -40.80 -10.51 -3.24
C THR A 685 -39.80 -10.62 -4.39
N ARG A 686 -39.81 -9.68 -5.35
CA ARG A 686 -38.83 -9.67 -6.45
C ARG A 686 -37.43 -9.29 -5.94
N LYS A 687 -37.35 -8.38 -4.95
CA LYS A 687 -36.08 -8.08 -4.25
C LYS A 687 -35.54 -9.29 -3.48
N LEU A 688 -36.40 -10.05 -2.81
CA LEU A 688 -35.99 -11.26 -2.09
C LEU A 688 -35.49 -12.34 -3.04
N CYS A 689 -36.17 -12.57 -4.17
CA CYS A 689 -35.76 -13.55 -5.17
C CYS A 689 -34.42 -13.18 -5.84
N LEU A 690 -34.23 -11.90 -6.20
CA LEU A 690 -32.95 -11.38 -6.71
C LEU A 690 -31.83 -11.47 -5.66
N CYS A 691 -32.15 -11.29 -4.38
CA CYS A 691 -31.20 -11.46 -3.28
C CYS A 691 -30.75 -12.93 -3.15
N LEU A 692 -31.70 -13.88 -3.21
CA LEU A 692 -31.41 -15.31 -3.19
C LEU A 692 -30.58 -15.76 -4.40
N GLN A 693 -30.89 -15.26 -5.61
CA GLN A 693 -30.09 -15.51 -6.82
C GLN A 693 -28.68 -14.89 -6.72
N SER A 694 -28.53 -13.79 -5.99
CA SER A 694 -27.22 -13.20 -5.74
C SER A 694 -26.36 -14.05 -4.80
N ILE A 695 -26.97 -14.80 -3.88
CA ILE A 695 -26.26 -15.65 -2.89
C ILE A 695 -26.00 -17.05 -3.43
N PHE A 696 -26.95 -17.62 -4.20
CA PHE A 696 -26.87 -18.95 -4.78
C PHE A 696 -26.98 -18.89 -6.31
N PRO A 697 -25.85 -18.73 -7.02
CA PRO A 697 -25.83 -18.68 -8.50
C PRO A 697 -26.43 -19.92 -9.17
N ILE A 698 -26.47 -21.07 -8.49
CA ILE A 698 -27.16 -22.28 -8.98
C ILE A 698 -28.65 -22.05 -9.32
N LEU A 699 -29.32 -21.14 -8.62
CA LEU A 699 -30.71 -20.80 -8.89
C LEU A 699 -30.88 -19.99 -10.20
N ASP A 700 -29.80 -19.39 -10.70
CA ASP A 700 -29.78 -18.62 -11.94
C ASP A 700 -29.56 -19.55 -13.13
N TRP A 701 -28.42 -20.26 -13.16
CA TRP A 701 -28.10 -21.15 -14.29
C TRP A 701 -28.93 -22.43 -14.32
N GLY A 702 -29.38 -22.94 -13.18
CA GLY A 702 -30.19 -24.17 -13.10
C GLY A 702 -31.55 -24.06 -13.81
N ARG A 703 -32.12 -22.85 -13.91
CA ARG A 703 -33.40 -22.61 -14.61
C ARG A 703 -33.30 -22.70 -16.12
N TYR A 704 -32.12 -22.42 -16.68
CA TYR A 704 -31.86 -22.41 -18.12
C TYR A 704 -31.02 -23.63 -18.55
N TYR A 705 -30.91 -24.64 -17.69
CA TYR A 705 -30.09 -25.82 -17.95
C TYR A 705 -30.77 -26.77 -18.94
N THR A 706 -30.13 -27.01 -20.09
CA THR A 706 -30.69 -27.86 -21.15
C THR A 706 -29.92 -29.18 -21.30
N ILE A 707 -30.52 -30.16 -22.00
CA ILE A 707 -29.88 -31.46 -22.31
C ILE A 707 -28.58 -31.27 -23.12
N ARG A 708 -28.48 -30.20 -23.93
CA ARG A 708 -27.26 -29.87 -24.67
C ARG A 708 -26.11 -29.53 -23.71
N ASN A 709 -26.39 -28.71 -22.70
CA ASN A 709 -25.42 -28.32 -21.67
C ASN A 709 -24.97 -29.54 -20.87
N LEU A 710 -25.89 -30.47 -20.56
CA LEU A 710 -25.59 -31.71 -19.85
C LEU A 710 -24.50 -32.54 -20.54
N ARG A 711 -24.57 -32.68 -21.88
CA ARG A 711 -23.55 -33.42 -22.62
C ARG A 711 -22.17 -32.75 -22.52
N GLY A 712 -22.11 -31.43 -22.65
CA GLY A 712 -20.87 -30.65 -22.52
C GLY A 712 -20.27 -30.76 -21.11
N ASP A 713 -21.08 -30.48 -20.09
CA ASP A 713 -20.65 -30.50 -18.69
C ASP A 713 -20.30 -31.90 -18.19
N PHE A 714 -20.97 -32.96 -18.69
CA PHE A 714 -20.63 -34.34 -18.38
C PHE A 714 -19.26 -34.74 -18.92
N ILE A 715 -19.00 -34.46 -20.20
CA ILE A 715 -17.72 -34.76 -20.84
C ILE A 715 -16.60 -33.92 -20.18
N ALA A 716 -16.87 -32.65 -19.88
CA ALA A 716 -15.93 -31.77 -19.20
C ALA A 716 -15.62 -32.24 -17.78
N GLY A 717 -16.62 -32.66 -17.01
CA GLY A 717 -16.44 -33.23 -15.67
C GLY A 717 -15.63 -34.52 -15.68
N LEU A 718 -15.92 -35.45 -16.61
CA LEU A 718 -15.20 -36.72 -16.74
C LEU A 718 -13.73 -36.51 -17.10
N THR A 719 -13.45 -35.63 -18.06
CA THR A 719 -12.07 -35.34 -18.47
C THR A 719 -11.29 -34.56 -17.43
N THR A 720 -11.93 -33.61 -16.76
CA THR A 720 -11.34 -32.90 -15.63
C THR A 720 -11.03 -33.87 -14.50
N ALA A 721 -11.91 -34.84 -14.20
CA ALA A 721 -11.66 -35.87 -13.19
C ALA A 721 -10.43 -36.73 -13.50
N SER A 722 -10.24 -37.11 -14.77
CA SER A 722 -9.06 -37.87 -15.20
C SER A 722 -7.74 -37.12 -14.94
N LEU A 723 -7.76 -35.80 -15.00
CA LEU A 723 -6.62 -34.96 -14.65
C LEU A 723 -6.50 -34.73 -13.13
N CYS A 724 -7.62 -34.48 -12.45
CA CYS A 724 -7.68 -34.12 -11.03
C CYS A 724 -7.14 -35.25 -10.14
N ILE A 725 -7.60 -36.48 -10.34
CA ILE A 725 -7.30 -37.60 -9.43
C ILE A 725 -5.78 -37.80 -9.26
N PRO A 726 -4.98 -37.94 -10.34
CA PRO A 726 -3.53 -38.04 -10.20
C PRO A 726 -2.88 -36.80 -9.57
N GLN A 727 -3.35 -35.60 -9.93
CA GLN A 727 -2.81 -34.35 -9.41
C GLN A 727 -3.08 -34.17 -7.92
N ASP A 728 -4.27 -34.50 -7.45
CA ASP A 728 -4.68 -34.37 -6.05
C ASP A 728 -3.87 -35.28 -5.13
N ILE A 729 -3.68 -36.53 -5.55
CA ILE A 729 -2.79 -37.48 -4.86
C ILE A 729 -1.37 -36.91 -4.76
N ALA A 730 -0.89 -36.27 -5.83
CA ALA A 730 0.43 -35.67 -5.87
C ALA A 730 0.53 -34.41 -4.98
N TYR A 731 -0.50 -33.56 -4.98
CA TYR A 731 -0.55 -32.33 -4.19
C TYR A 731 -0.74 -32.58 -2.68
N ALA A 732 -1.39 -33.68 -2.29
CA ALA A 732 -1.39 -34.12 -0.89
C ALA A 732 0.04 -34.26 -0.34
N LYS A 733 0.94 -34.83 -1.14
CA LYS A 733 2.34 -35.03 -0.77
C LYS A 733 3.13 -33.72 -0.67
N LEU A 734 2.76 -32.69 -1.44
CA LEU A 734 3.32 -31.35 -1.27
C LEU A 734 2.95 -30.74 0.09
N ALA A 735 1.73 -31.00 0.56
CA ALA A 735 1.25 -30.57 1.86
C ALA A 735 1.72 -31.49 3.02
N ASN A 736 2.51 -32.54 2.73
CA ASN A 736 2.84 -33.63 3.66
C ASN A 736 1.62 -34.30 4.30
N LEU A 737 0.52 -34.40 3.56
CA LEU A 737 -0.72 -35.05 3.97
C LEU A 737 -0.93 -36.35 3.19
N ASP A 738 -1.70 -37.26 3.78
CA ASP A 738 -2.08 -38.48 3.09
C ASP A 738 -2.96 -38.18 1.86
N PRO A 739 -2.79 -38.91 0.73
CA PRO A 739 -3.54 -38.69 -0.52
C PRO A 739 -5.06 -38.67 -0.38
N HIS A 740 -5.60 -39.39 0.60
CA HIS A 740 -7.05 -39.47 0.79
C HIS A 740 -7.65 -38.09 1.07
N HIS A 741 -7.02 -37.26 1.91
CA HIS A 741 -7.53 -35.91 2.25
C HIS A 741 -7.63 -35.00 1.02
N ALA A 742 -6.77 -35.17 0.02
CA ALA A 742 -6.84 -34.41 -1.24
C ALA A 742 -7.98 -34.88 -2.14
N LEU A 743 -8.21 -36.20 -2.22
CA LEU A 743 -9.36 -36.74 -2.95
C LEU A 743 -10.68 -36.32 -2.31
N TYR A 744 -10.75 -36.24 -0.98
CA TYR A 744 -11.91 -35.64 -0.29
C TYR A 744 -12.10 -34.17 -0.64
N ALA A 745 -11.01 -33.40 -0.66
CA ALA A 745 -11.08 -31.99 -1.05
C ALA A 745 -11.67 -31.85 -2.46
N SER A 746 -11.27 -32.69 -3.42
CA SER A 746 -11.81 -32.72 -4.78
C SER A 746 -13.18 -33.38 -4.94
N PHE A 747 -13.74 -33.92 -3.87
CA PHE A 747 -15.14 -34.36 -3.83
C PHE A 747 -16.03 -33.28 -3.23
N VAL A 748 -15.73 -32.80 -2.03
CA VAL A 748 -16.61 -31.91 -1.26
C VAL A 748 -16.56 -30.48 -1.78
N THR A 749 -15.37 -29.94 -2.04
CA THR A 749 -15.24 -28.51 -2.37
C THR A 749 -15.81 -28.14 -3.74
N PRO A 750 -15.69 -28.96 -4.82
CA PRO A 750 -16.34 -28.65 -6.09
C PRO A 750 -17.86 -28.72 -6.02
N LEU A 751 -18.42 -29.60 -5.17
CA LEU A 751 -19.87 -29.71 -4.96
C LEU A 751 -20.44 -28.44 -4.31
N VAL A 752 -19.78 -27.93 -3.26
CA VAL A 752 -20.17 -26.67 -2.61
C VAL A 752 -19.98 -25.50 -3.55
N TYR A 753 -18.87 -25.46 -4.28
CA TYR A 753 -18.59 -24.40 -5.25
C TYR A 753 -19.59 -24.40 -6.41
N ALA A 754 -20.06 -25.55 -6.89
CA ALA A 754 -21.10 -25.59 -7.94
C ALA A 754 -22.40 -24.89 -7.52
N ALA A 755 -22.72 -24.90 -6.22
CA ALA A 755 -23.90 -24.22 -5.67
C ALA A 755 -23.69 -22.70 -5.51
N MET A 756 -22.48 -22.27 -5.13
CA MET A 756 -22.20 -20.91 -4.65
C MET A 756 -21.32 -20.05 -5.57
N GLY A 757 -20.53 -20.67 -6.44
CA GLY A 757 -19.53 -20.03 -7.31
C GLY A 757 -20.17 -19.26 -8.46
N SER A 758 -19.51 -18.17 -8.88
CA SER A 758 -19.97 -17.35 -10.00
C SER A 758 -19.29 -17.70 -11.32
N SER A 759 -18.08 -18.28 -11.28
CA SER A 759 -17.42 -18.81 -12.48
C SER A 759 -18.04 -20.13 -12.94
N ARG A 760 -18.19 -20.26 -14.26
CA ARG A 760 -18.68 -21.47 -14.94
C ARG A 760 -17.57 -22.47 -15.26
N ASP A 761 -16.33 -21.99 -15.33
CA ASP A 761 -15.21 -22.75 -15.92
C ASP A 761 -14.22 -23.29 -14.89
N ILE A 762 -14.18 -22.69 -13.70
CA ILE A 762 -13.21 -23.08 -12.67
C ILE A 762 -13.46 -24.51 -12.22
N ALA A 763 -12.44 -25.34 -12.37
CA ALA A 763 -12.35 -26.65 -11.78
C ALA A 763 -11.68 -26.55 -10.40
N ILE A 764 -12.41 -26.94 -9.36
CA ILE A 764 -12.00 -26.80 -7.96
C ILE A 764 -11.26 -28.04 -7.44
N GLY A 765 -10.29 -27.84 -6.56
CA GLY A 765 -9.62 -28.88 -5.78
C GLY A 765 -8.30 -28.37 -5.16
N PRO A 766 -7.49 -29.23 -4.56
CA PRO A 766 -6.12 -28.88 -4.17
C PRO A 766 -5.30 -28.31 -5.32
N ALA A 767 -4.52 -27.26 -5.06
CA ALA A 767 -3.62 -26.64 -6.03
C ALA A 767 -2.16 -26.67 -5.54
N ALA A 768 -1.23 -26.77 -6.49
CA ALA A 768 0.18 -27.00 -6.19
C ALA A 768 0.80 -25.96 -5.25
N VAL A 769 0.51 -24.67 -5.49
CA VAL A 769 1.09 -23.56 -4.72
C VAL A 769 0.53 -23.52 -3.31
N VAL A 770 -0.79 -23.65 -3.16
CA VAL A 770 -1.47 -23.65 -1.86
C VAL A 770 -1.07 -24.87 -1.02
N SER A 771 -0.98 -26.06 -1.63
CA SER A 771 -0.50 -27.28 -0.96
C SER A 771 0.93 -27.14 -0.47
N LEU A 772 1.82 -26.60 -1.31
CA LEU A 772 3.22 -26.37 -0.94
C LEU A 772 3.34 -25.36 0.22
N LEU A 773 2.61 -24.25 0.13
CA LEU A 773 2.59 -23.20 1.16
C LEU A 773 2.09 -23.76 2.50
N LEU A 774 0.99 -24.50 2.48
CA LEU A 774 0.42 -25.12 3.66
C LEU A 774 1.42 -26.10 4.29
N GLY A 775 2.03 -26.99 3.50
CA GLY A 775 3.03 -27.93 3.98
C GLY A 775 4.26 -27.25 4.61
N ALA A 776 4.77 -26.19 3.96
CA ALA A 776 5.90 -25.40 4.43
C ALA A 776 5.60 -24.73 5.79
N MET A 777 4.46 -24.05 5.89
CA MET A 777 4.05 -23.35 7.11
C MET A 777 3.76 -24.29 8.28
N LEU A 778 3.10 -25.42 8.03
CA LEU A 778 2.83 -26.42 9.06
C LEU A 778 4.13 -27.06 9.57
N SER A 779 5.08 -27.35 8.67
CA SER A 779 6.35 -27.99 9.02
C SER A 779 7.29 -27.11 9.86
N HIS A 780 7.11 -25.79 9.79
CA HIS A 780 7.80 -24.84 10.66
C HIS A 780 7.35 -25.00 12.12
N ASP A 781 6.06 -25.25 12.35
CA ASP A 781 5.46 -25.29 13.69
C ASP A 781 5.45 -26.70 14.29
N ILE A 782 5.26 -27.75 13.47
CA ILE A 782 5.19 -29.15 13.89
C ILE A 782 6.12 -30.00 13.03
N ARG A 783 7.12 -30.63 13.65
CA ARG A 783 8.17 -31.40 12.94
C ARG A 783 7.75 -32.80 12.49
N ASP A 784 6.77 -33.40 13.18
CA ASP A 784 6.27 -34.74 12.86
C ASP A 784 4.98 -34.65 12.03
N TYR A 785 5.10 -34.93 10.73
CA TYR A 785 4.00 -34.84 9.77
C TYR A 785 2.99 -35.99 9.89
N LYS A 786 3.33 -37.07 10.60
CA LYS A 786 2.39 -38.17 10.89
C LYS A 786 1.61 -37.96 12.20
N SER A 787 1.96 -36.91 12.95
CA SER A 787 1.29 -36.61 14.21
C SER A 787 -0.16 -36.18 13.97
N HIS A 788 -1.04 -36.59 14.89
CA HIS A 788 -2.43 -36.14 14.87
C HIS A 788 -2.53 -34.61 15.03
N GLU A 789 -1.58 -33.97 15.72
CA GLU A 789 -1.51 -32.51 15.84
C GLU A 789 -1.27 -31.80 14.49
N TYR A 790 -0.44 -32.37 13.61
CA TYR A 790 -0.19 -31.83 12.27
C TYR A 790 -1.48 -31.76 11.45
N LEU A 791 -2.25 -32.86 11.44
CA LEU A 791 -3.53 -32.96 10.75
C LEU A 791 -4.54 -31.95 11.30
N ARG A 792 -4.69 -31.89 12.64
CA ARG A 792 -5.59 -30.94 13.30
C ARG A 792 -5.23 -29.48 12.98
N LEU A 793 -3.94 -29.15 12.95
CA LEU A 793 -3.49 -27.81 12.58
C LEU A 793 -3.77 -27.50 11.10
N ALA A 794 -3.62 -28.47 10.20
CA ALA A 794 -3.95 -28.32 8.77
C ALA A 794 -5.46 -28.03 8.55
N PHE A 795 -6.35 -28.76 9.24
CA PHE A 795 -7.80 -28.51 9.16
C PHE A 795 -8.18 -27.19 9.82
N THR A 796 -7.55 -26.84 10.95
CA THR A 796 -7.75 -25.54 11.60
C THR A 796 -7.33 -24.38 10.70
N ALA A 797 -6.17 -24.50 10.02
CA ALA A 797 -5.73 -23.53 9.05
C ALA A 797 -6.73 -23.42 7.87
N THR A 798 -7.26 -24.54 7.40
CA THR A 798 -8.25 -24.56 6.31
C THR A 798 -9.57 -23.90 6.71
N PHE A 799 -10.03 -24.15 7.93
CA PHE A 799 -11.20 -23.48 8.51
C PHE A 799 -10.98 -21.97 8.55
N PHE A 800 -9.85 -21.49 9.07
CA PHE A 800 -9.56 -20.06 9.11
C PHE A 800 -9.31 -19.44 7.74
N ALA A 801 -8.79 -20.19 6.78
CA ALA A 801 -8.72 -19.76 5.38
C ALA A 801 -10.14 -19.45 4.85
N GLY A 802 -11.07 -20.37 5.08
CA GLY A 802 -12.47 -20.20 4.69
C GLY A 802 -13.18 -19.06 5.44
N VAL A 803 -12.96 -18.92 6.75
CA VAL A 803 -13.49 -17.79 7.55
C VAL A 803 -12.95 -16.46 7.05
N THR A 804 -11.66 -16.39 6.72
CA THR A 804 -11.05 -15.17 6.19
C THR A 804 -11.66 -14.78 4.85
N GLN A 805 -11.76 -15.73 3.92
CA GLN A 805 -12.38 -15.52 2.60
C GLN A 805 -13.86 -15.10 2.72
N LEU A 806 -14.63 -15.78 3.58
CA LEU A 806 -16.03 -15.46 3.82
C LEU A 806 -16.20 -14.06 4.43
N ALA A 807 -15.37 -13.69 5.41
CA ALA A 807 -15.37 -12.37 6.01
C ALA A 807 -15.09 -11.28 4.98
N LEU A 808 -14.10 -11.47 4.10
CA LEU A 808 -13.79 -10.55 3.01
C LEU A 808 -14.98 -10.39 2.05
N GLY A 809 -15.65 -11.49 1.71
CA GLY A 809 -16.84 -11.47 0.84
C GLY A 809 -18.04 -10.77 1.47
N VAL A 810 -18.34 -11.05 2.74
CA VAL A 810 -19.45 -10.44 3.49
C VAL A 810 -19.24 -8.94 3.69
N LEU A 811 -18.00 -8.52 3.97
CA LEU A 811 -17.62 -7.11 4.07
C LEU A 811 -17.57 -6.40 2.70
N ARG A 812 -17.88 -7.11 1.61
CA ARG A 812 -17.82 -6.62 0.22
C ARG A 812 -16.46 -6.05 -0.17
N LEU A 813 -15.40 -6.67 0.35
CA LEU A 813 -14.02 -6.31 0.10
C LEU A 813 -13.47 -6.95 -1.19
N GLY A 814 -14.33 -7.40 -2.12
CA GLY A 814 -13.92 -7.98 -3.40
C GLY A 814 -13.04 -7.06 -4.26
N PHE A 815 -13.09 -5.74 -4.03
CA PHE A 815 -12.17 -4.80 -4.67
C PHE A 815 -10.70 -5.01 -4.26
N LEU A 816 -10.45 -5.68 -3.12
CA LEU A 816 -9.07 -5.96 -2.68
C LEU A 816 -8.33 -6.88 -3.66
N ILE A 817 -9.08 -7.68 -4.43
CA ILE A 817 -8.50 -8.57 -5.44
C ILE A 817 -7.88 -7.76 -6.58
N ASP A 818 -8.37 -6.55 -6.83
CA ASP A 818 -7.81 -5.68 -7.86
C ASP A 818 -6.42 -5.14 -7.48
N PHE A 819 -5.98 -5.25 -6.22
CA PHE A 819 -4.62 -4.88 -5.83
C PHE A 819 -3.54 -5.91 -6.22
N LEU A 820 -3.94 -7.04 -6.80
CA LEU A 820 -3.01 -8.05 -7.28
C LEU A 820 -2.75 -7.78 -8.76
N SER A 821 -1.65 -7.08 -9.06
CA SER A 821 -1.26 -6.80 -10.44
C SER A 821 -0.95 -8.08 -11.20
N ASP A 822 -1.34 -8.16 -12.48
CA ASP A 822 -1.07 -9.33 -13.33
C ASP A 822 0.43 -9.65 -13.37
N ALA A 823 1.29 -8.62 -13.36
CA ALA A 823 2.73 -8.76 -13.34
C ALA A 823 3.25 -9.46 -12.07
N ALA A 824 2.72 -9.11 -10.90
CA ALA A 824 3.06 -9.78 -9.64
C ALA A 824 2.66 -11.26 -9.67
N ILE A 825 1.48 -11.58 -10.21
CA ILE A 825 1.01 -12.96 -10.34
C ILE A 825 1.92 -13.75 -11.29
N VAL A 826 2.26 -13.22 -12.46
CA VAL A 826 3.16 -13.88 -13.43
C VAL A 826 4.52 -14.19 -12.79
N GLY A 827 5.11 -13.23 -12.08
CA GLY A 827 6.38 -13.41 -11.38
C GLY A 827 6.31 -14.45 -10.26
N PHE A 828 5.26 -14.38 -9.42
CA PHE A 828 5.01 -15.32 -8.33
C PHE A 828 4.81 -16.75 -8.84
N MET A 829 3.96 -16.94 -9.84
CA MET A 829 3.69 -18.26 -10.44
C MET A 829 4.93 -18.85 -11.11
N SER A 830 5.74 -18.02 -11.77
CA SER A 830 6.99 -18.47 -12.39
C SER A 830 8.02 -18.91 -11.33
N GLY A 831 8.15 -18.17 -10.23
CA GLY A 831 9.01 -18.55 -9.10
C GLY A 831 8.53 -19.83 -8.41
N ALA A 832 7.23 -19.93 -8.15
CA ALA A 832 6.63 -21.10 -7.52
C ALA A 832 6.79 -22.36 -8.39
N ALA A 833 6.64 -22.24 -9.71
CA ALA A 833 6.86 -23.32 -10.66
C ALA A 833 8.28 -23.91 -10.56
N ILE A 834 9.31 -23.07 -10.41
CA ILE A 834 10.69 -23.51 -10.24
C ILE A 834 10.87 -24.26 -8.93
N ILE A 835 10.39 -23.72 -7.81
CA ILE A 835 10.49 -24.38 -6.50
C ILE A 835 9.76 -25.72 -6.50
N ILE A 836 8.53 -25.75 -6.99
CA ILE A 836 7.74 -26.99 -7.07
C ILE A 836 8.49 -28.03 -7.91
N SER A 837 9.02 -27.63 -9.07
CA SER A 837 9.75 -28.55 -9.95
C SER A 837 11.04 -29.08 -9.30
N LEU A 838 11.77 -28.22 -8.59
CA LEU A 838 12.96 -28.61 -7.83
C LEU A 838 12.61 -29.61 -6.71
N GLN A 839 11.52 -29.37 -5.98
CA GLN A 839 11.07 -30.27 -4.91
C GLN A 839 10.56 -31.62 -5.42
N GLN A 840 10.11 -31.70 -6.68
CA GLN A 840 9.69 -32.96 -7.29
C GLN A 840 10.87 -33.82 -7.75
N LEU A 841 12.08 -33.26 -7.87
CA LEU A 841 13.25 -34.04 -8.24
C LEU A 841 13.53 -35.16 -7.24
N LYS A 842 13.18 -35.01 -5.96
CA LYS A 842 13.32 -36.08 -4.97
C LYS A 842 12.54 -37.35 -5.36
N GLY A 843 11.31 -37.19 -5.86
CA GLY A 843 10.47 -38.31 -6.28
C GLY A 843 10.81 -38.81 -7.68
N LEU A 844 11.27 -37.92 -8.57
CA LEU A 844 11.73 -38.29 -9.91
C LEU A 844 13.04 -39.10 -9.87
N LEU A 845 13.98 -38.75 -8.98
CA LEU A 845 15.29 -39.39 -8.84
C LEU A 845 15.29 -40.53 -7.81
N GLY A 846 14.23 -40.65 -6.99
CA GLY A 846 14.15 -41.65 -5.91
C GLY A 846 15.06 -41.35 -4.73
N ILE A 847 15.30 -40.08 -4.42
CA ILE A 847 16.22 -39.64 -3.35
C ILE A 847 15.54 -39.83 -1.98
N PRO A 848 16.12 -40.62 -1.05
CA PRO A 848 15.51 -40.91 0.24
C PRO A 848 15.64 -39.72 1.22
N HIS A 849 16.70 -38.91 1.11
CA HIS A 849 17.01 -37.81 2.03
C HIS A 849 17.06 -36.48 1.28
N PHE A 850 15.97 -35.72 1.38
CA PHE A 850 15.87 -34.38 0.79
C PHE A 850 15.74 -33.34 1.89
N THR A 851 16.33 -32.16 1.69
CA THR A 851 16.25 -31.06 2.67
C THR A 851 14.80 -30.74 3.04
N LYS A 852 14.60 -30.41 4.31
CA LYS A 852 13.30 -29.94 4.82
C LYS A 852 13.07 -28.45 4.53
N LYS A 853 14.11 -27.70 4.16
CA LYS A 853 13.99 -26.28 3.81
C LYS A 853 13.41 -26.13 2.41
N THR A 854 12.52 -25.16 2.24
CA THR A 854 11.86 -24.86 0.96
C THR A 854 12.71 -24.00 0.01
N ASP A 855 13.90 -23.59 0.44
CA ASP A 855 14.78 -22.70 -0.33
C ASP A 855 15.48 -23.43 -1.49
N VAL A 856 15.59 -22.75 -2.63
CA VAL A 856 16.20 -23.31 -3.86
C VAL A 856 17.64 -23.77 -3.62
N ILE A 857 18.44 -22.99 -2.89
CA ILE A 857 19.85 -23.30 -2.61
C ILE A 857 19.98 -24.62 -1.85
N SER A 858 19.14 -24.82 -0.83
CA SER A 858 19.13 -26.05 -0.03
C SER A 858 18.69 -27.24 -0.88
N GLY A 859 17.67 -27.06 -1.74
CA GLY A 859 17.17 -28.09 -2.63
C GLY A 859 18.23 -28.57 -3.63
N ILE A 860 18.92 -27.63 -4.29
CA ILE A 860 20.04 -27.95 -5.20
C ILE A 860 21.17 -28.65 -4.44
N GLY A 861 21.49 -28.20 -3.22
CA GLY A 861 22.46 -28.85 -2.35
C GLY A 861 22.12 -30.31 -2.05
N SER A 862 20.86 -30.62 -1.76
CA SER A 862 20.39 -32.00 -1.55
C SER A 862 20.48 -32.86 -2.81
N VAL A 863 20.10 -32.33 -3.98
CA VAL A 863 20.25 -33.05 -5.25
C VAL A 863 21.73 -33.34 -5.54
N LYS A 864 22.60 -32.34 -5.38
CA LYS A 864 24.05 -32.51 -5.56
C LYS A 864 24.62 -33.56 -4.61
N SER A 865 24.23 -33.50 -3.33
CA SER A 865 24.64 -34.49 -2.32
C SER A 865 24.19 -35.89 -2.72
N ALA A 866 22.93 -36.07 -3.10
CA ALA A 866 22.40 -37.37 -3.49
C ALA A 866 23.09 -37.96 -4.74
N ILE A 867 23.42 -37.11 -5.72
CA ILE A 867 24.19 -37.52 -6.91
C ILE A 867 25.60 -37.96 -6.53
N VAL A 868 26.30 -37.19 -5.69
CA VAL A 868 27.67 -37.49 -5.26
C VAL A 868 27.73 -38.78 -4.43
N HIS A 869 26.78 -38.97 -3.53
CA HIS A 869 26.74 -40.13 -2.62
C HIS A 869 26.01 -41.36 -3.21
N HIS A 870 25.63 -41.32 -4.50
CA HIS A 870 24.91 -42.41 -5.19
C HIS A 870 23.57 -42.81 -4.52
N GLU A 871 22.88 -41.84 -3.90
CA GLU A 871 21.58 -42.04 -3.24
C GLU A 871 20.40 -41.83 -4.22
N TRP A 872 20.39 -42.56 -5.34
CA TRP A 872 19.35 -42.48 -6.38
C TRP A 872 18.94 -43.87 -6.88
N ASN A 873 17.71 -44.00 -7.41
CA ASN A 873 17.16 -45.28 -7.86
C ASN A 873 16.93 -45.27 -9.39
N LEU A 874 17.63 -46.15 -10.11
CA LEU A 874 17.60 -46.21 -11.58
C LEU A 874 16.20 -46.54 -12.13
N GLU A 875 15.49 -47.50 -11.54
CA GLU A 875 14.14 -47.89 -12.00
C GLU A 875 13.14 -46.73 -11.82
N THR A 876 13.27 -46.00 -10.71
CA THR A 876 12.47 -44.80 -10.43
C THR A 876 12.72 -43.70 -11.46
N ILE A 877 13.97 -43.49 -11.86
CA ILE A 877 14.35 -42.53 -12.91
C ILE A 877 13.77 -42.92 -14.26
N ILE A 878 13.87 -44.19 -14.66
CA ILE A 878 13.35 -44.67 -15.95
C ILE A 878 11.83 -44.48 -16.02
N ILE A 879 11.09 -44.91 -14.99
CA ILE A 879 9.64 -44.75 -14.93
C ILE A 879 9.25 -43.27 -14.91
N GLY A 880 9.94 -42.46 -14.11
CA GLY A 880 9.67 -41.03 -13.98
C GLY A 880 9.93 -40.26 -15.28
N THR A 881 11.11 -40.44 -15.89
CA THR A 881 11.51 -39.73 -17.11
C THR A 881 10.69 -40.14 -18.32
N SER A 882 10.39 -41.43 -18.50
CA SER A 882 9.50 -41.90 -19.58
C SER A 882 8.10 -41.29 -19.47
N CYS A 883 7.52 -41.26 -18.26
CA CYS A 883 6.24 -40.59 -18.03
C CYS A 883 6.31 -39.08 -18.29
N LEU A 884 7.39 -38.41 -17.86
CA LEU A 884 7.56 -36.98 -18.09
C LEU A 884 7.65 -36.65 -19.59
N ILE A 885 8.44 -37.42 -20.35
CA ILE A 885 8.57 -37.26 -21.81
C ILE A 885 7.21 -37.47 -22.48
N PHE A 886 6.48 -38.53 -22.12
CA PHE A 886 5.14 -38.80 -22.66
C PHE A 886 4.17 -37.64 -22.38
N LEU A 887 4.15 -37.12 -21.15
CA LEU A 887 3.29 -35.97 -20.78
C LEU A 887 3.65 -34.70 -21.54
N LEU A 888 4.95 -34.41 -21.74
CA LEU A 888 5.39 -33.24 -22.49
C LEU A 888 5.08 -33.35 -23.99
N ILE A 889 5.25 -34.54 -24.59
CA ILE A 889 4.93 -34.80 -26.01
C ILE A 889 3.43 -34.66 -26.25
N THR A 890 2.60 -35.36 -25.47
CA THR A 890 1.13 -35.30 -25.61
C THR A 890 0.62 -33.88 -25.42
N LYS A 891 1.20 -33.13 -24.49
CA LYS A 891 0.90 -31.70 -24.28
C LYS A 891 1.30 -30.83 -25.48
N TYR A 892 2.50 -31.03 -26.04
CA TYR A 892 2.95 -30.30 -27.22
C TYR A 892 2.04 -30.54 -28.42
N ILE A 893 1.67 -31.81 -28.66
CA ILE A 893 0.73 -32.21 -29.71
C ILE A 893 -0.64 -31.55 -29.48
N GLY A 894 -1.17 -31.60 -28.25
CA GLY A 894 -2.46 -30.99 -27.91
C GLY A 894 -2.47 -29.47 -28.10
N LYS A 895 -1.34 -28.79 -27.85
CA LYS A 895 -1.21 -27.34 -28.10
C LYS A 895 -1.17 -27.00 -29.59
N LYS A 896 -0.50 -27.82 -30.41
CA LYS A 896 -0.38 -27.62 -31.87
C LYS A 896 -1.65 -28.01 -32.62
N HIS A 897 -2.31 -29.09 -32.20
CA HIS A 897 -3.49 -29.65 -32.86
C HIS A 897 -4.69 -29.68 -31.90
N LYS A 898 -5.55 -28.65 -31.96
CA LYS A 898 -6.74 -28.51 -31.08
C LYS A 898 -7.67 -29.74 -31.07
N LYS A 899 -7.77 -30.48 -32.19
CA LYS A 899 -8.59 -31.72 -32.27
C LYS A 899 -8.07 -32.86 -31.38
N LEU A 900 -6.76 -32.93 -31.14
CA LEU A 900 -6.12 -33.96 -30.29
C LEU A 900 -5.94 -33.52 -28.83
N PHE A 901 -6.53 -32.40 -28.41
CA PHE A 901 -6.39 -31.90 -27.05
C PHE A 901 -6.84 -32.92 -25.98
N TRP A 902 -7.89 -33.69 -26.25
CA TRP A 902 -8.41 -34.75 -25.38
C TRP A 902 -7.34 -35.77 -24.95
N VAL A 903 -6.37 -36.04 -25.83
CA VAL A 903 -5.23 -36.93 -25.53
C VAL A 903 -4.36 -36.35 -24.41
N ALA A 904 -4.12 -35.04 -24.41
CA ALA A 904 -3.37 -34.37 -23.36
C ALA A 904 -4.13 -34.31 -22.03
N ALA A 905 -5.47 -34.28 -22.05
CA ALA A 905 -6.30 -34.28 -20.86
C ALA A 905 -6.28 -35.62 -20.12
N ILE A 906 -6.34 -36.74 -20.85
CA ILE A 906 -6.34 -38.10 -20.25
C ILE A 906 -4.92 -38.64 -19.97
N ALA A 907 -3.88 -38.03 -20.56
CA ALA A 907 -2.49 -38.48 -20.46
C ALA A 907 -1.99 -38.73 -19.01
N PRO A 908 -2.33 -37.88 -18.01
CA PRO A 908 -1.93 -38.13 -16.62
C PRO A 908 -2.55 -39.38 -16.02
N MET A 909 -3.82 -39.65 -16.30
CA MET A 909 -4.48 -40.87 -15.84
C MET A 909 -3.90 -42.10 -16.54
N THR A 910 -3.62 -42.02 -17.85
CA THR A 910 -2.97 -43.13 -18.56
C THR A 910 -1.58 -43.42 -18.00
N CYS A 911 -0.79 -42.40 -17.63
CA CYS A 911 0.49 -42.60 -16.97
C CYS A 911 0.32 -43.34 -15.63
N VAL A 912 -0.66 -42.94 -14.80
CA VAL A 912 -0.93 -43.62 -13.53
C VAL A 912 -1.31 -45.08 -13.76
N ILE A 913 -2.24 -45.36 -14.67
CA ILE A 913 -2.71 -46.74 -14.93
C ILE A 913 -1.57 -47.61 -15.47
N VAL A 914 -0.88 -47.17 -16.52
CA VAL A 914 0.19 -47.95 -17.17
C VAL A 914 1.36 -48.18 -16.21
N SER A 915 1.77 -47.17 -15.46
CA SER A 915 2.86 -47.31 -14.49
C SER A 915 2.49 -48.20 -13.30
N THR A 916 1.26 -48.13 -12.82
CA THR A 916 0.74 -49.01 -11.76
C THR A 916 0.74 -50.47 -12.20
N ILE A 917 0.26 -50.74 -13.42
CA ILE A 917 0.28 -52.08 -14.01
C ILE A 917 1.73 -52.56 -14.19
N CYS A 918 2.60 -51.70 -14.71
CA CYS A 918 4.02 -52.02 -14.90
C CYS A 918 4.68 -52.41 -13.57
N VAL A 919 4.53 -51.59 -12.52
CA VAL A 919 5.11 -51.88 -11.19
C VAL A 919 4.53 -53.14 -10.55
N TYR A 920 3.23 -53.39 -10.73
CA TYR A 920 2.60 -54.62 -10.25
C TYR A 920 3.18 -55.87 -10.94
N ILE A 921 3.39 -55.82 -12.26
CA ILE A 921 3.93 -56.94 -13.04
C ILE A 921 5.42 -57.15 -12.74
N THR A 922 6.22 -56.08 -12.70
CA THR A 922 7.67 -56.17 -12.55
C THR A 922 8.13 -56.29 -11.10
N ARG A 923 7.22 -56.18 -10.12
CA ARG A 923 7.50 -56.08 -8.67
C ARG A 923 8.59 -55.04 -8.36
N ALA A 924 8.52 -53.89 -9.03
CA ALA A 924 9.53 -52.84 -8.87
C ALA A 924 9.51 -52.21 -7.47
N ASP A 925 8.43 -52.39 -6.71
CA ASP A 925 8.35 -52.00 -5.30
C ASP A 925 9.31 -52.78 -4.39
N GLU A 926 9.58 -54.05 -4.70
CA GLU A 926 10.61 -54.86 -4.02
C GLU A 926 12.04 -54.40 -4.37
N LYS A 927 12.21 -53.71 -5.51
CA LYS A 927 13.49 -53.17 -6.02
C LYS A 927 13.76 -51.72 -5.62
N GLY A 928 13.02 -51.22 -4.62
CA GLY A 928 13.24 -49.91 -4.03
C GLY A 928 12.49 -48.75 -4.70
N VAL A 929 11.58 -49.02 -5.66
CA VAL A 929 10.70 -47.97 -6.20
C VAL A 929 9.66 -47.58 -5.14
N SER A 930 9.66 -46.30 -4.75
CA SER A 930 8.73 -45.80 -3.75
C SER A 930 7.30 -45.66 -4.32
N THR A 931 6.33 -46.33 -3.70
CA THR A 931 4.91 -46.31 -4.08
C THR A 931 4.04 -45.62 -3.01
N ILE A 932 2.75 -45.39 -3.32
CA ILE A 932 1.79 -44.79 -2.37
C ILE A 932 1.50 -45.71 -1.17
N LYS A 933 1.64 -47.04 -1.34
CA LYS A 933 1.42 -48.11 -0.35
C LYS A 933 -0.02 -48.29 0.16
N HIS A 934 -0.65 -47.27 0.70
CA HIS A 934 -2.02 -47.39 1.23
C HIS A 934 -2.80 -46.07 1.12
N ILE A 935 -4.01 -46.14 0.57
CA ILE A 935 -4.99 -45.06 0.58
C ILE A 935 -6.21 -45.58 1.34
N LYS A 936 -6.61 -44.87 2.40
CA LYS A 936 -7.83 -45.19 3.15
C LYS A 936 -9.06 -44.98 2.25
N GLY A 937 -9.74 -46.06 1.88
CA GLY A 937 -10.97 -46.03 1.09
C GLY A 937 -12.23 -45.76 1.94
N GLY A 938 -13.33 -45.41 1.26
CA GLY A 938 -14.62 -45.12 1.90
C GLY A 938 -14.83 -43.63 2.18
N LEU A 939 -15.91 -43.29 2.90
CA LEU A 939 -16.25 -41.94 3.38
C LEU A 939 -15.85 -41.78 4.86
N ASN A 940 -15.22 -40.65 5.22
CA ASN A 940 -14.81 -40.34 6.59
C ASN A 940 -16.00 -39.75 7.39
N SER A 941 -15.98 -39.92 8.70
CA SER A 941 -16.89 -39.23 9.62
C SER A 941 -16.57 -37.73 9.65
N VAL A 942 -17.60 -36.91 9.91
CA VAL A 942 -17.45 -35.45 10.08
C VAL A 942 -16.45 -35.17 11.22
N SER A 943 -15.41 -34.41 10.91
CA SER A 943 -14.21 -34.18 11.74
C SER A 943 -14.32 -32.88 12.58
N ALA A 944 -15.54 -32.43 12.89
CA ALA A 944 -15.76 -31.18 13.64
C ALA A 944 -14.99 -31.11 14.98
N ASN A 945 -14.71 -32.27 15.60
CA ASN A 945 -13.94 -32.39 16.84
C ASN A 945 -12.41 -32.24 16.66
N GLU A 946 -11.88 -32.28 15.43
CA GLU A 946 -10.44 -32.22 15.16
C GLU A 946 -9.93 -30.77 14.95
N ILE A 947 -10.80 -29.77 14.88
CA ILE A 947 -10.42 -28.35 14.74
C ILE A 947 -10.08 -27.73 16.11
N PHE A 948 -8.96 -27.01 16.20
CA PHE A 948 -8.60 -26.26 17.40
C PHE A 948 -9.42 -24.97 17.49
N PHE A 949 -10.32 -24.89 18.48
CA PHE A 949 -11.05 -23.66 18.83
C PHE A 949 -10.51 -22.94 20.06
N ARG A 950 -9.62 -23.57 20.85
CA ARG A 950 -8.97 -22.98 22.03
C ARG A 950 -7.49 -23.37 22.09
N GLY A 951 -6.67 -22.51 22.71
CA GLY A 951 -5.24 -22.77 22.94
C GLY A 951 -4.29 -22.12 21.93
N LYS A 952 -2.98 -22.39 22.08
CA LYS A 952 -1.89 -21.73 21.32
C LYS A 952 -1.96 -21.99 19.80
N TYR A 953 -2.53 -23.12 19.38
CA TYR A 953 -2.65 -23.50 17.97
C TYR A 953 -3.74 -22.74 17.20
N VAL A 954 -4.67 -22.05 17.89
CA VAL A 954 -5.72 -21.24 17.23
C VAL A 954 -5.11 -20.05 16.50
N VAL A 955 -4.24 -19.29 17.18
CA VAL A 955 -3.59 -18.10 16.61
C VAL A 955 -2.65 -18.50 15.46
N ARG A 956 -1.95 -19.64 15.60
CA ARG A 956 -1.11 -20.20 14.55
C ARG A 956 -1.93 -20.63 13.34
N GLY A 957 -3.00 -21.41 13.57
CA GLY A 957 -3.94 -21.83 12.53
C GLY A 957 -4.58 -20.64 11.82
N PHE A 958 -4.96 -19.58 12.54
CA PHE A 958 -5.46 -18.34 11.94
C PHE A 958 -4.42 -17.69 11.03
N ARG A 959 -3.17 -17.56 11.48
CA ARG A 959 -2.09 -16.98 10.66
C ARG A 959 -1.86 -17.78 9.38
N ILE A 960 -1.70 -19.10 9.49
CA ILE A 960 -1.48 -20.00 8.34
C ILE A 960 -2.69 -19.95 7.40
N GLY A 961 -3.89 -20.06 7.97
CA GLY A 961 -5.15 -20.05 7.25
C GLY A 961 -5.40 -18.74 6.49
N ALA A 962 -5.16 -17.60 7.12
CA ALA A 962 -5.32 -16.30 6.47
C ALA A 962 -4.42 -16.17 5.23
N VAL A 963 -3.13 -16.55 5.34
CA VAL A 963 -2.20 -16.47 4.20
C VAL A 963 -2.58 -17.47 3.10
N ALA A 964 -2.82 -18.74 3.47
CA ALA A 964 -3.22 -19.76 2.51
C ALA A 964 -4.55 -19.41 1.82
N GLY A 965 -5.51 -18.84 2.56
CA GLY A 965 -6.79 -18.38 2.05
C GLY A 965 -6.66 -17.22 1.06
N ILE A 966 -5.79 -16.25 1.33
CA ILE A 966 -5.55 -15.13 0.42
C ILE A 966 -4.90 -15.62 -0.89
N VAL A 967 -3.90 -16.50 -0.80
CA VAL A 967 -3.23 -17.07 -1.98
C VAL A 967 -4.23 -17.91 -2.80
N ALA A 968 -4.99 -18.79 -2.13
CA ALA A 968 -6.05 -19.58 -2.76
C ALA A 968 -7.07 -18.69 -3.50
N LEU A 969 -7.54 -17.63 -2.85
CA LEU A 969 -8.48 -16.68 -3.45
C LEU A 969 -7.89 -15.97 -4.68
N THR A 970 -6.63 -15.53 -4.57
CA THR A 970 -5.91 -14.86 -5.66
C THR A 970 -5.82 -15.76 -6.89
N GLU A 971 -5.44 -17.02 -6.69
CA GLU A 971 -5.29 -17.99 -7.77
C GLU A 971 -6.63 -18.22 -8.49
N ALA A 972 -7.69 -18.53 -7.75
CA ALA A 972 -8.98 -18.83 -8.36
C ALA A 972 -9.64 -17.61 -9.01
N VAL A 973 -9.54 -16.41 -8.45
CA VAL A 973 -10.09 -15.21 -9.10
C VAL A 973 -9.31 -14.88 -10.38
N SER A 974 -8.00 -15.02 -10.38
CA SER A 974 -7.17 -14.79 -11.58
C SER A 974 -7.55 -15.77 -12.71
N ILE A 975 -7.71 -17.05 -12.35
CA ILE A 975 -8.17 -18.10 -13.28
C ILE A 975 -9.59 -17.80 -13.77
N GLY A 976 -10.50 -17.50 -12.85
CA GLY A 976 -11.90 -17.16 -13.15
C GLY A 976 -12.02 -16.00 -14.11
N ARG A 977 -11.27 -14.92 -13.89
CA ARG A 977 -11.25 -13.75 -14.78
C ARG A 977 -10.75 -14.10 -16.17
N THR A 978 -9.70 -14.93 -16.26
CA THR A 978 -9.15 -15.36 -17.54
C THR A 978 -10.19 -16.11 -18.38
N PHE A 979 -10.90 -17.07 -17.79
CA PHE A 979 -11.93 -17.83 -18.50
C PHE A 979 -13.22 -17.03 -18.73
N ALA A 980 -13.58 -16.16 -17.79
CA ALA A 980 -14.68 -15.22 -17.93
C ALA A 980 -14.47 -14.28 -19.11
N ALA A 981 -13.25 -13.76 -19.30
CA ALA A 981 -12.87 -12.96 -20.45
C ALA A 981 -12.94 -13.76 -21.77
N MET A 982 -12.50 -15.02 -21.78
CA MET A 982 -12.58 -15.90 -22.96
C MET A 982 -14.03 -16.21 -23.38
N LYS A 983 -14.95 -16.36 -22.42
CA LYS A 983 -16.38 -16.65 -22.65
C LYS A 983 -17.28 -15.43 -22.53
N HIS A 984 -16.72 -14.24 -22.35
CA HIS A 984 -17.40 -12.94 -22.33
C HIS A 984 -18.51 -12.82 -21.26
N TYR A 985 -18.23 -13.31 -20.05
CA TYR A 985 -19.05 -13.01 -18.88
C TYR A 985 -18.21 -12.28 -17.82
N THR A 986 -18.88 -11.68 -16.83
CA THR A 986 -18.20 -10.98 -15.72
C THR A 986 -18.14 -11.86 -14.48
N LEU A 987 -17.00 -11.86 -13.80
CA LEU A 987 -16.81 -12.56 -12.54
C LEU A 987 -17.07 -11.60 -11.36
N ASP A 988 -17.92 -11.97 -10.41
CA ASP A 988 -18.16 -11.17 -9.21
C ASP A 988 -17.20 -11.59 -8.09
N GLY A 989 -16.20 -10.75 -7.81
CA GLY A 989 -15.19 -11.02 -6.79
C GLY A 989 -15.76 -11.25 -5.38
N ASN A 990 -16.87 -10.61 -5.02
CA ASN A 990 -17.47 -10.84 -3.69
C ASN A 990 -18.14 -12.23 -3.63
N LYS A 991 -18.81 -12.65 -4.71
CA LYS A 991 -19.42 -13.99 -4.77
C LYS A 991 -18.35 -15.07 -4.76
N GLU A 992 -17.26 -14.87 -5.46
CA GLU A 992 -16.11 -15.78 -5.44
C GLU A 992 -15.49 -15.90 -4.04
N MET A 993 -15.32 -14.79 -3.32
CA MET A 993 -14.87 -14.80 -1.92
C MET A 993 -15.80 -15.60 -1.01
N VAL A 994 -17.12 -15.41 -1.14
CA VAL A 994 -18.11 -16.15 -0.37
C VAL A 994 -18.07 -17.64 -0.72
N ALA A 995 -18.06 -17.98 -2.01
CA ALA A 995 -18.03 -19.37 -2.48
C ALA A 995 -16.78 -20.14 -2.04
N MET A 996 -15.60 -19.51 -2.13
CA MET A 996 -14.36 -20.12 -1.64
C MET A 996 -14.33 -20.22 -0.12
N GLY A 997 -14.84 -19.20 0.56
CA GLY A 997 -14.95 -19.19 2.01
C GLY A 997 -15.81 -20.34 2.51
N THR A 998 -17.00 -20.51 1.93
CA THR A 998 -17.91 -21.59 2.31
C THR A 998 -17.37 -22.96 1.93
N MET A 999 -16.82 -23.16 0.73
CA MET A 999 -16.28 -24.47 0.34
C MET A 999 -15.11 -24.90 1.24
N ASN A 1000 -14.24 -23.98 1.67
CA ASN A 1000 -13.12 -24.29 2.55
C ASN A 1000 -13.56 -24.49 4.02
N ILE A 1001 -14.58 -23.76 4.50
CA ILE A 1001 -15.19 -24.04 5.81
C ILE A 1001 -15.81 -25.44 5.81
N VAL A 1002 -16.67 -25.74 4.84
CA VAL A 1002 -17.32 -27.05 4.73
C VAL A 1002 -16.28 -28.17 4.54
N GLY A 1003 -15.29 -27.95 3.66
CA GLY A 1003 -14.19 -28.88 3.45
C GLY A 1003 -13.40 -29.17 4.72
N SER A 1004 -13.11 -28.16 5.55
CA SER A 1004 -12.39 -28.37 6.81
C SER A 1004 -13.15 -29.26 7.80
N LEU A 1005 -14.48 -29.21 7.79
CA LEU A 1005 -15.34 -30.06 8.62
C LEU A 1005 -15.38 -31.53 8.12
N THR A 1006 -14.98 -31.76 6.88
CA THR A 1006 -14.91 -33.08 6.24
C THR A 1006 -13.47 -33.56 6.03
N SER A 1007 -12.53 -33.10 6.86
CA SER A 1007 -11.10 -33.45 6.79
C SER A 1007 -10.41 -33.09 5.47
N CYS A 1008 -10.86 -32.02 4.81
CA CYS A 1008 -10.16 -31.47 3.65
C CYS A 1008 -9.16 -30.39 4.07
N PHE A 1009 -8.10 -30.24 3.30
CA PHE A 1009 -7.23 -29.07 3.39
C PHE A 1009 -7.60 -28.05 2.30
N VAL A 1010 -7.00 -26.85 2.38
CA VAL A 1010 -7.32 -25.70 1.52
C VAL A 1010 -7.38 -26.09 0.03
N ALA A 1011 -8.53 -25.86 -0.57
CA ALA A 1011 -8.79 -26.06 -1.99
C ALA A 1011 -8.99 -24.71 -2.72
N THR A 1012 -8.73 -24.70 -4.01
CA THR A 1012 -8.90 -23.55 -4.90
C THR A 1012 -9.10 -23.99 -6.36
N GLY A 1013 -9.18 -23.04 -7.29
CA GLY A 1013 -9.17 -23.29 -8.72
C GLY A 1013 -7.75 -23.57 -9.23
N SER A 1014 -7.62 -24.43 -10.24
CA SER A 1014 -6.34 -24.68 -10.93
C SER A 1014 -6.43 -24.33 -12.40
N PHE A 1015 -5.42 -23.64 -12.93
CA PHE A 1015 -5.40 -23.20 -14.34
C PHE A 1015 -5.41 -24.40 -15.29
N SER A 1016 -4.62 -25.44 -15.02
CA SER A 1016 -4.52 -26.61 -15.89
C SER A 1016 -5.85 -27.39 -15.98
N ARG A 1017 -6.52 -27.56 -14.83
CA ARG A 1017 -7.82 -28.25 -14.73
C ARG A 1017 -8.93 -27.44 -15.38
N SER A 1018 -8.97 -26.14 -15.09
CA SER A 1018 -9.98 -25.24 -15.65
C SER A 1018 -9.82 -25.07 -17.16
N ALA A 1019 -8.57 -25.11 -17.67
CA ALA A 1019 -8.30 -25.13 -19.10
C ALA A 1019 -8.84 -26.40 -19.77
N VAL A 1020 -8.63 -27.58 -19.16
CA VAL A 1020 -9.23 -28.84 -19.65
C VAL A 1020 -10.75 -28.78 -19.62
N ASN A 1021 -11.32 -28.33 -18.50
CA ASN A 1021 -12.76 -28.18 -18.32
C ASN A 1021 -13.38 -27.27 -19.42
N ASN A 1022 -12.75 -26.13 -19.69
CA ASN A 1022 -13.20 -25.20 -20.73
C ASN A 1022 -13.06 -25.79 -22.13
N MET A 1023 -11.90 -26.37 -22.46
CA MET A 1023 -11.64 -26.96 -23.79
C MET A 1023 -12.50 -28.20 -24.06
N ALA A 1024 -12.93 -28.91 -23.02
CA ALA A 1024 -13.87 -30.01 -23.10
C ALA A 1024 -15.33 -29.55 -23.35
N GLY A 1025 -15.57 -28.23 -23.38
CA GLY A 1025 -16.87 -27.66 -23.72
C GLY A 1025 -17.81 -27.49 -22.53
N CYS A 1026 -17.29 -27.26 -21.31
CA CYS A 1026 -18.16 -26.91 -20.18
C CYS A 1026 -18.98 -25.66 -20.51
N GLU A 1027 -20.21 -25.59 -20.03
CA GLU A 1027 -21.09 -24.43 -20.17
C GLU A 1027 -21.53 -23.88 -18.82
N THR A 1028 -21.56 -24.72 -17.77
CA THR A 1028 -21.96 -24.33 -16.42
C THR A 1028 -21.07 -24.95 -15.34
N ALA A 1029 -21.27 -24.50 -14.10
CA ALA A 1029 -20.60 -25.10 -12.94
C ALA A 1029 -21.05 -26.54 -12.63
N ALA A 1030 -22.03 -27.10 -13.36
CA ALA A 1030 -22.46 -28.49 -13.22
C ALA A 1030 -21.33 -29.50 -13.53
N SER A 1031 -20.31 -29.12 -14.30
CA SER A 1031 -19.17 -30.00 -14.54
C SER A 1031 -18.40 -30.35 -13.25
N ASN A 1032 -18.42 -29.45 -12.24
CA ASN A 1032 -17.86 -29.73 -10.91
C ASN A 1032 -18.69 -30.78 -10.14
N ILE A 1033 -20.00 -30.88 -10.37
CA ILE A 1033 -20.84 -31.93 -9.78
C ILE A 1033 -20.44 -33.29 -10.36
N VAL A 1034 -20.27 -33.36 -11.69
CA VAL A 1034 -19.82 -34.59 -12.37
C VAL A 1034 -18.42 -34.99 -11.90
N LEU A 1035 -17.50 -34.02 -11.78
CA LEU A 1035 -16.18 -34.23 -11.18
C LEU A 1035 -16.30 -34.85 -9.78
N SER A 1036 -17.12 -34.28 -8.89
CA SER A 1036 -17.34 -34.81 -7.54
C SER A 1036 -17.87 -36.26 -7.56
N ILE A 1037 -18.81 -36.59 -8.45
CA ILE A 1037 -19.35 -37.95 -8.59
C ILE A 1037 -18.26 -38.94 -9.01
N VAL A 1038 -17.42 -38.58 -9.98
CA VAL A 1038 -16.33 -39.46 -10.45
C VAL A 1038 -15.28 -39.66 -9.36
N VAL A 1039 -14.90 -38.60 -8.64
CA VAL A 1039 -13.95 -38.69 -7.52
C VAL A 1039 -14.52 -39.55 -6.38
N LEU A 1040 -15.82 -39.43 -6.09
CA LEU A 1040 -16.51 -40.27 -5.10
C LEU A 1040 -16.44 -41.76 -5.49
N LEU A 1041 -16.75 -42.09 -6.75
CA LEU A 1041 -16.64 -43.47 -7.26
C LEU A 1041 -15.22 -44.02 -7.13
N VAL A 1042 -14.21 -43.18 -7.39
CA VAL A 1042 -12.80 -43.55 -7.25
C VAL A 1042 -12.42 -43.78 -5.78
N LEU A 1043 -12.89 -42.93 -4.87
CA LEU A 1043 -12.71 -43.08 -3.42
C LEU A 1043 -13.33 -44.38 -2.87
N THR A 1044 -14.49 -44.79 -3.39
CA THR A 1044 -15.21 -45.97 -2.89
C THR A 1044 -14.79 -47.27 -3.56
N LEU A 1045 -14.49 -47.27 -4.86
CA LEU A 1045 -14.28 -48.50 -5.64
C LEU A 1045 -12.82 -48.73 -6.07
N PHE A 1046 -12.06 -47.67 -6.33
CA PHE A 1046 -10.76 -47.78 -7.01
C PHE A 1046 -9.55 -47.44 -6.12
N THR A 1047 -9.75 -47.09 -4.85
CA THR A 1047 -8.65 -46.79 -3.91
C THR A 1047 -7.61 -47.91 -3.74
N PRO A 1048 -7.97 -49.22 -3.75
CA PRO A 1048 -6.96 -50.28 -3.64
C PRO A 1048 -5.99 -50.31 -4.82
N VAL A 1049 -6.43 -49.89 -6.01
CA VAL A 1049 -5.62 -49.91 -7.25
C VAL A 1049 -4.42 -48.97 -7.14
N PHE A 1050 -4.59 -47.81 -6.49
CA PHE A 1050 -3.53 -46.82 -6.39
C PHE A 1050 -2.36 -47.24 -5.47
N LYS A 1051 -2.48 -48.33 -4.72
CA LYS A 1051 -1.41 -48.86 -3.84
C LYS A 1051 -0.07 -48.99 -4.55
N TYR A 1052 -0.07 -49.47 -5.80
CA TYR A 1052 1.12 -49.72 -6.61
C TYR A 1052 1.57 -48.53 -7.45
N THR A 1053 0.92 -47.36 -7.31
CA THR A 1053 1.30 -46.18 -8.10
C THR A 1053 2.67 -45.66 -7.66
N PRO A 1054 3.64 -45.50 -8.58
CA PRO A 1054 4.96 -44.96 -8.25
C PRO A 1054 4.93 -43.46 -7.91
N ASN A 1055 5.70 -43.06 -6.90
CA ASN A 1055 5.89 -41.65 -6.53
C ASN A 1055 6.59 -40.85 -7.65
N ALA A 1056 7.43 -41.51 -8.45
CA ALA A 1056 8.05 -40.91 -9.64
C ALA A 1056 7.01 -40.38 -10.64
N VAL A 1057 5.94 -41.14 -10.89
CA VAL A 1057 4.90 -40.77 -11.86
C VAL A 1057 4.16 -39.52 -11.39
N LEU A 1058 3.83 -39.47 -10.10
CA LEU A 1058 3.21 -38.28 -9.48
C LEU A 1058 4.13 -37.05 -9.58
N SER A 1059 5.44 -37.24 -9.39
CA SER A 1059 6.44 -36.18 -9.52
C SER A 1059 6.50 -35.65 -10.97
N SER A 1060 6.47 -36.55 -11.96
CA SER A 1060 6.41 -36.20 -13.38
C SER A 1060 5.14 -35.45 -13.76
N ILE A 1061 3.99 -35.83 -13.20
CA ILE A 1061 2.71 -35.14 -13.41
C ILE A 1061 2.77 -33.71 -12.87
N ILE A 1062 3.33 -33.51 -11.67
CA ILE A 1062 3.50 -32.18 -11.09
C ILE A 1062 4.46 -31.33 -11.95
N ILE A 1063 5.61 -31.86 -12.36
CA ILE A 1063 6.57 -31.13 -13.22
C ILE A 1063 5.94 -30.78 -14.58
N ALA A 1064 5.18 -31.68 -15.18
CA ALA A 1064 4.47 -31.39 -16.42
C ALA A 1064 3.39 -30.30 -16.23
N ALA A 1065 2.74 -30.25 -15.07
CA ALA A 1065 1.75 -29.23 -14.74
C ALA A 1065 2.39 -27.84 -14.49
N THR A 1066 3.56 -27.75 -13.83
CA THR A 1066 4.23 -26.47 -13.51
C THR A 1066 4.67 -25.71 -14.76
N THR A 1067 4.93 -26.38 -15.88
CA THR A 1067 5.27 -25.71 -17.14
C THR A 1067 4.15 -24.81 -17.69
N ASN A 1068 2.90 -24.97 -17.26
CA ASN A 1068 1.81 -24.03 -17.60
C ASN A 1068 1.85 -22.72 -16.80
N LEU A 1069 2.58 -22.69 -15.68
CA LEU A 1069 2.64 -21.55 -14.78
C LEU A 1069 3.70 -20.52 -15.22
N VAL A 1070 4.66 -20.92 -16.06
CA VAL A 1070 5.74 -20.06 -16.57
C VAL A 1070 5.34 -19.47 -17.93
N ASN A 1071 5.17 -18.15 -18.00
CA ASN A 1071 4.84 -17.44 -19.24
C ASN A 1071 5.91 -16.39 -19.59
N ILE A 1072 6.93 -16.81 -20.35
CA ILE A 1072 8.05 -15.95 -20.74
C ILE A 1072 7.59 -14.78 -21.64
N ASN A 1073 6.60 -15.03 -22.51
CA ASN A 1073 6.08 -13.98 -23.39
C ASN A 1073 5.40 -12.85 -22.61
N ALA A 1074 4.69 -13.18 -21.53
CA ALA A 1074 4.11 -12.18 -20.63
C ALA A 1074 5.20 -11.34 -19.96
N VAL A 1075 6.29 -11.96 -19.47
CA VAL A 1075 7.43 -11.24 -18.86
C VAL A 1075 8.07 -10.26 -19.85
N ILE A 1076 8.27 -10.68 -21.11
CA ILE A 1076 8.82 -9.82 -22.18
C ILE A 1076 7.86 -8.67 -22.50
N MET A 1077 6.55 -8.92 -22.53
CA MET A 1077 5.53 -7.90 -22.76
C MET A 1077 5.49 -6.87 -21.64
N ILE A 1078 5.49 -7.31 -20.37
CA ILE A 1078 5.52 -6.45 -19.19
C ILE A 1078 6.76 -5.53 -19.24
N TRP A 1079 7.93 -6.08 -19.58
CA TRP A 1079 9.16 -5.30 -19.74
C TRP A 1079 9.06 -4.21 -20.81
N LYS A 1080 8.30 -4.44 -21.89
CA LYS A 1080 8.13 -3.47 -22.98
C LYS A 1080 7.11 -2.38 -22.65
N ILE A 1081 6.12 -2.67 -21.81
CA ILE A 1081 5.02 -1.75 -21.49
C ILE A 1081 5.32 -0.90 -20.25
N ASP A 1082 5.73 -1.53 -19.15
CA ASP A 1082 5.93 -0.83 -17.87
C ASP A 1082 7.05 -1.46 -17.02
N LYS A 1083 8.09 -0.67 -16.74
CA LYS A 1083 9.24 -1.10 -15.96
C LYS A 1083 8.94 -1.32 -14.48
N PHE A 1084 8.01 -0.57 -13.88
CA PHE A 1084 7.63 -0.76 -12.48
C PHE A 1084 6.84 -2.06 -12.30
N ASP A 1085 5.97 -2.40 -13.25
CA ASP A 1085 5.27 -3.70 -13.26
C ASP A 1085 6.29 -4.84 -13.41
N PHE A 1086 7.33 -4.65 -14.24
CA PHE A 1086 8.44 -5.60 -14.33
C PHE A 1086 9.20 -5.74 -13.01
N MET A 1087 9.45 -4.65 -12.28
CA MET A 1087 10.06 -4.72 -10.95
C MET A 1087 9.20 -5.48 -9.95
N ALA A 1088 7.87 -5.29 -9.97
CA ALA A 1088 6.95 -6.06 -9.13
C ALA A 1088 6.97 -7.56 -9.50
N CYS A 1089 7.01 -7.87 -10.80
CA CYS A 1089 7.18 -9.23 -11.32
C CYS A 1089 8.49 -9.87 -10.84
N MET A 1090 9.62 -9.17 -10.96
CA MET A 1090 10.92 -9.68 -10.51
C MET A 1090 11.01 -9.77 -8.98
N GLY A 1091 10.41 -8.82 -8.26
CA GLY A 1091 10.30 -8.86 -6.80
C GLY A 1091 9.51 -10.07 -6.32
N ALA A 1092 8.40 -10.40 -6.97
CA ALA A 1092 7.65 -11.63 -6.73
C ALA A 1092 8.51 -12.88 -7.01
N PHE A 1093 9.13 -12.92 -8.20
CA PHE A 1093 9.94 -14.06 -8.64
C PHE A 1093 11.10 -14.37 -7.69
N PHE A 1094 11.91 -13.36 -7.37
CA PHE A 1094 13.04 -13.51 -6.46
C PHE A 1094 12.61 -13.69 -5.01
N GLY A 1095 11.52 -13.04 -4.58
CA GLY A 1095 10.96 -13.23 -3.26
C GLY A 1095 10.55 -14.68 -3.02
N VAL A 1096 9.96 -15.34 -4.03
CA VAL A 1096 9.62 -16.76 -3.93
C VAL A 1096 10.88 -17.61 -3.80
N ILE A 1097 11.89 -17.36 -4.64
CA ILE A 1097 13.12 -18.16 -4.73
C ILE A 1097 14.02 -18.03 -3.49
N PHE A 1098 14.17 -16.83 -2.95
CA PHE A 1098 15.19 -16.50 -1.96
C PHE A 1098 14.68 -16.18 -0.55
N ILE A 1099 13.40 -15.83 -0.38
CA ILE A 1099 12.86 -15.38 0.91
C ILE A 1099 11.89 -16.42 1.46
N ASN A 1100 10.62 -16.34 1.06
CA ASN A 1100 9.54 -17.30 1.33
C ASN A 1100 8.36 -16.91 0.45
N LEU A 1101 7.49 -17.88 0.15
CA LEU A 1101 6.29 -17.64 -0.67
C LEU A 1101 5.39 -16.55 -0.08
N GLU A 1102 5.24 -16.50 1.25
CA GLU A 1102 4.40 -15.48 1.92
C GLU A 1102 4.92 -14.04 1.70
N TYR A 1103 6.22 -13.82 1.90
CA TYR A 1103 6.81 -12.50 1.78
C TYR A 1103 6.95 -12.07 0.33
N ALA A 1104 7.09 -13.01 -0.61
CA ALA A 1104 7.18 -12.72 -2.04
C ALA A 1104 5.97 -11.94 -2.56
N LEU A 1105 4.77 -12.37 -2.18
CA LEU A 1105 3.53 -11.70 -2.57
C LEU A 1105 3.42 -10.32 -1.94
N ILE A 1106 3.75 -10.21 -0.65
CA ILE A 1106 3.74 -8.93 0.08
C ILE A 1106 4.72 -7.94 -0.58
N ILE A 1107 5.93 -8.38 -0.93
CA ILE A 1107 6.93 -7.55 -1.61
C ILE A 1107 6.40 -7.06 -2.95
N ALA A 1108 5.82 -7.96 -3.76
CA ALA A 1108 5.28 -7.61 -5.08
C ALA A 1108 4.14 -6.59 -4.98
N VAL A 1109 3.16 -6.84 -4.10
CA VAL A 1109 2.05 -5.90 -3.84
C VAL A 1109 2.57 -4.58 -3.29
N SER A 1110 3.57 -4.61 -2.42
CA SER A 1110 4.20 -3.40 -1.87
C SER A 1110 4.87 -2.57 -2.97
N ILE A 1111 5.60 -3.18 -3.91
CA ILE A 1111 6.20 -2.48 -5.06
C ILE A 1111 5.12 -1.83 -5.93
N SER A 1112 4.05 -2.57 -6.23
CA SER A 1112 2.92 -2.05 -7.03
C SER A 1112 2.16 -0.93 -6.30
N PHE A 1113 2.03 -1.02 -4.98
CA PHE A 1113 1.41 0.01 -4.13
C PHE A 1113 2.28 1.27 -4.07
N VAL A 1114 3.58 1.10 -3.90
CA VAL A 1114 4.56 2.19 -3.89
C VAL A 1114 4.47 2.96 -5.20
N LYS A 1115 4.40 2.29 -6.37
CA LYS A 1115 4.17 2.95 -7.68
C LYS A 1115 2.95 3.90 -7.66
N ILE A 1116 1.81 3.43 -7.13
CA ILE A 1116 0.58 4.24 -7.02
C ILE A 1116 0.83 5.46 -6.13
N LEU A 1117 1.40 5.26 -4.94
CA LEU A 1117 1.68 6.36 -4.02
C LEU A 1117 2.61 7.41 -4.64
N PHE A 1118 3.68 6.97 -5.31
CA PHE A 1118 4.60 7.86 -5.99
C PHE A 1118 3.86 8.71 -7.05
N ARG A 1119 3.06 8.09 -7.92
CA ARG A 1119 2.29 8.82 -8.95
C ARG A 1119 1.27 9.81 -8.37
N VAL A 1120 0.68 9.48 -7.23
CA VAL A 1120 -0.29 10.35 -6.55
C VAL A 1120 0.41 11.53 -5.88
N THR A 1121 1.55 11.31 -5.24
CA THR A 1121 2.32 12.33 -4.49
C THR A 1121 2.98 13.36 -5.42
N TRP A 1122 3.47 12.94 -6.60
CA TRP A 1122 4.14 13.84 -7.55
C TRP A 1122 3.40 13.91 -8.88
N PRO A 1123 2.30 14.68 -8.95
CA PRO A 1123 1.55 14.85 -10.18
C PRO A 1123 2.31 15.71 -11.19
N LYS A 1124 2.08 15.47 -12.49
CA LYS A 1124 2.64 16.34 -13.54
C LYS A 1124 1.86 17.66 -13.59
N VAL A 1125 2.60 18.77 -13.58
CA VAL A 1125 2.07 20.12 -13.82
C VAL A 1125 2.59 20.56 -15.18
N VAL A 1126 1.70 20.74 -16.14
CA VAL A 1126 2.05 21.05 -17.54
C VAL A 1126 1.64 22.47 -17.90
N VAL A 1127 2.46 23.12 -18.72
CA VAL A 1127 2.16 24.44 -19.30
C VAL A 1127 1.40 24.24 -20.61
N LEU A 1128 0.24 24.89 -20.74
CA LEU A 1128 -0.57 24.83 -21.94
C LEU A 1128 -0.33 26.05 -22.84
N GLY A 1129 -0.20 25.79 -24.14
CA GLY A 1129 -0.20 26.78 -25.22
C GLY A 1129 -1.43 26.61 -26.10
N LYS A 1130 -1.79 27.67 -26.81
CA LYS A 1130 -2.89 27.70 -27.77
C LYS A 1130 -2.42 27.16 -29.11
N ILE A 1131 -3.21 26.28 -29.74
CA ILE A 1131 -2.96 25.88 -31.13
C ILE A 1131 -3.49 26.98 -32.07
N PRO A 1132 -2.68 27.49 -33.02
CA PRO A 1132 -3.07 28.52 -33.98
C PRO A 1132 -4.40 28.21 -34.68
N GLY A 1133 -5.24 29.23 -34.87
CA GLY A 1133 -6.54 29.08 -35.54
C GLY A 1133 -7.62 28.30 -34.75
N THR A 1134 -7.32 27.82 -33.53
CA THR A 1134 -8.28 27.03 -32.73
C THR A 1134 -8.49 27.59 -31.33
N SER A 1135 -9.55 27.14 -30.65
CA SER A 1135 -9.79 27.39 -29.22
C SER A 1135 -9.14 26.33 -28.31
N ILE A 1136 -8.24 25.50 -28.85
CA ILE A 1136 -7.70 24.32 -28.17
C ILE A 1136 -6.38 24.69 -27.48
N TYR A 1137 -6.28 24.34 -26.21
CA TYR A 1137 -5.04 24.45 -25.42
C TYR A 1137 -4.41 23.07 -25.20
N ARG A 1138 -3.11 22.97 -25.48
CA ARG A 1138 -2.32 21.74 -25.37
C ARG A 1138 -0.95 21.99 -24.77
N ASN A 1139 -0.33 20.94 -24.24
CA ASN A 1139 1.00 21.05 -23.65
C ASN A 1139 2.00 21.51 -24.73
N ILE A 1140 2.72 22.58 -24.45
CA ILE A 1140 3.71 23.19 -25.35
C ILE A 1140 4.87 22.23 -25.64
N GLU A 1141 5.26 21.41 -24.66
CA GLU A 1141 6.31 20.39 -24.84
C GLU A 1141 5.89 19.27 -25.81
N GLN A 1142 4.59 19.09 -26.02
CA GLN A 1142 4.02 17.99 -26.81
C GLN A 1142 3.60 18.43 -28.21
N TYR A 1143 3.08 19.65 -28.33
CA TYR A 1143 2.56 20.19 -29.59
C TYR A 1143 3.45 21.37 -29.99
N PRO A 1144 4.42 21.18 -30.90
CA PRO A 1144 5.36 22.24 -31.29
C PRO A 1144 4.66 23.48 -31.86
N LYS A 1145 3.48 23.28 -32.47
CA LYS A 1145 2.64 24.35 -32.99
C LYS A 1145 1.91 25.14 -31.90
N ALA A 1146 1.81 24.62 -30.67
CA ALA A 1146 1.13 25.31 -29.58
C ALA A 1146 2.03 26.40 -29.01
N PHE A 1147 1.56 27.64 -29.02
CA PHE A 1147 2.31 28.80 -28.53
C PHE A 1147 1.72 29.31 -27.22
N GLN A 1148 2.56 29.85 -26.34
CA GLN A 1148 2.10 30.50 -25.13
C GLN A 1148 1.53 31.88 -25.46
N ILE A 1149 0.40 32.23 -24.84
CA ILE A 1149 -0.18 33.57 -24.98
C ILE A 1149 0.66 34.56 -24.15
N THR A 1150 1.04 35.68 -24.77
CA THR A 1150 1.79 36.75 -24.08
C THR A 1150 1.05 37.21 -22.82
N ALA A 1151 1.78 37.30 -21.70
CA ALA A 1151 1.26 37.69 -20.37
C ALA A 1151 0.21 36.75 -19.74
N MET A 1152 0.00 35.53 -20.28
CA MET A 1152 -0.87 34.53 -19.67
C MET A 1152 -0.16 33.18 -19.52
N LEU A 1153 -0.15 32.65 -18.30
CA LEU A 1153 0.35 31.31 -17.99
C LEU A 1153 -0.83 30.39 -17.66
N ILE A 1154 -1.02 29.37 -18.48
CA ILE A 1154 -2.08 28.38 -18.28
C ILE A 1154 -1.44 27.09 -17.81
N LEU A 1155 -1.74 26.69 -16.58
CA LEU A 1155 -1.24 25.45 -15.98
C LEU A 1155 -2.37 24.42 -15.88
N ARG A 1156 -2.03 23.16 -16.13
CA ARG A 1156 -2.91 22.02 -15.88
C ARG A 1156 -2.22 21.04 -14.93
N VAL A 1157 -2.95 20.61 -13.90
CA VAL A 1157 -2.51 19.58 -12.96
C VAL A 1157 -3.16 18.27 -13.36
N ASP A 1158 -2.32 17.32 -13.72
CA ASP A 1158 -2.71 16.01 -14.23
C ASP A 1158 -2.87 15.02 -13.06
N SER A 1159 -3.66 15.37 -12.04
CA SER A 1159 -4.01 14.51 -10.90
C SER A 1159 -5.03 15.18 -9.96
N PRO A 1160 -5.84 14.42 -9.20
CA PRO A 1160 -6.54 14.95 -8.03
C PRO A 1160 -5.56 15.55 -7.01
N ILE A 1161 -6.00 16.61 -6.33
CA ILE A 1161 -5.22 17.25 -5.27
C ILE A 1161 -5.58 16.59 -3.93
N TYR A 1162 -4.63 15.90 -3.34
CA TYR A 1162 -4.72 15.25 -2.03
C TYR A 1162 -3.78 15.92 -1.03
N PHE A 1163 -3.88 15.53 0.23
CA PHE A 1163 -2.98 16.02 1.29
C PHE A 1163 -1.50 15.67 1.04
N THR A 1164 -1.22 14.61 0.26
CA THR A 1164 0.15 14.17 -0.04
C THR A 1164 0.83 15.02 -1.11
N ASN A 1165 0.07 15.63 -2.02
CA ASN A 1165 0.62 16.37 -3.17
C ASN A 1165 0.32 17.87 -3.16
N CYS A 1166 -0.51 18.35 -2.23
CA CYS A 1166 -0.92 19.75 -2.18
C CYS A 1166 0.27 20.72 -2.02
N ASN A 1167 1.24 20.37 -1.16
CA ASN A 1167 2.46 21.17 -0.97
C ASN A 1167 3.28 21.23 -2.26
N PHE A 1168 3.47 20.08 -2.92
CA PHE A 1168 4.19 19.99 -4.18
C PHE A 1168 3.52 20.83 -5.29
N VAL A 1169 2.19 20.77 -5.42
CA VAL A 1169 1.44 21.58 -6.40
C VAL A 1169 1.60 23.07 -6.10
N LYS A 1170 1.50 23.47 -4.83
CA LYS A 1170 1.70 24.86 -4.39
C LYS A 1170 3.10 25.36 -4.73
N ASP A 1171 4.13 24.57 -4.45
CA ASP A 1171 5.52 24.92 -4.74
C ASP A 1171 5.76 25.02 -6.26
N ARG A 1172 5.14 24.15 -7.05
CA ARG A 1172 5.20 24.21 -8.52
C ARG A 1172 4.51 25.44 -9.09
N TYR A 1173 3.33 25.80 -8.60
CA TYR A 1173 2.67 27.03 -9.03
C TYR A 1173 3.51 28.26 -8.71
N THR A 1174 4.09 28.31 -7.51
CA THR A 1174 4.98 29.40 -7.10
C THR A 1174 6.23 29.46 -8.00
N PHE A 1175 6.81 28.31 -8.34
CA PHE A 1175 7.94 28.22 -9.26
C PHE A 1175 7.62 28.79 -10.65
N PHE A 1176 6.49 28.39 -11.25
CA PHE A 1176 6.10 28.90 -12.56
C PHE A 1176 5.67 30.36 -12.55
N PHE A 1177 5.21 30.89 -11.42
CA PHE A 1177 4.89 32.31 -11.28
C PHE A 1177 6.14 33.20 -11.20
N HIS A 1178 7.26 32.68 -10.71
CA HIS A 1178 8.54 33.40 -10.66
C HIS A 1178 9.33 33.37 -11.98
N LEU A 1179 9.01 32.44 -12.88
CA LEU A 1179 9.52 32.36 -14.24
C LEU A 1179 8.75 33.31 -15.15
#